data_AF-A0A3Q8W9M6-F1
#
_entry.id   AF-A0A3Q8W9M6-F1
#
_cell.length_a   1.000
_cell.length_b   1.000
_cell.length_c   1.000
_cell.angle_alpha   90.00
_cell.angle_beta   90.00
_cell.angle_gamma   90.00
#
_symmetry.space_group_name_H-M   'P 1'
#
loop_
_entity.id
_entity.type
_entity.pdbx_description
1 polymer ?
#
loop_
_entity_poly.entity_id
_entity_poly.type
_entity_poly.pdbx_seq_one_letter_code
_entity_poly.pdbx_strand_id
1 'polypeptide(L)'
;MDLSTGEGRLLAAAEAALPEVLRDLYSARLRGGTLTERDGRRFFLLGDPAGNPVELRLDTAELPRQTAARTFTNTTADRYVVQFADTLRPDQAGQVLARELGELLAVRERAAVGGPAPMADLLAPGATLPAELELSDADRGRVGEFAYLTRRMNDADITVAERREARDRFSALVDESGLRTWTPQDDPNHADDAYAVEVRLNVVHWHLPEESRTALDALALPLEQLDPADAQALTAARAARARAPQPVALSDAYPMPGLRPDGTPVPREELGRAAAEAASRRTELSARTLAELRARQADLPEGRYPEFEIMIGGGAALAGRDPGALLVDARGRWHVDPITAIVQSADQVRHLRQSGMGDPYQFAGPQERVPLPALQLWEDTAAARGPLVDGRAELGVSAEGRLIAEIVPADGSDPVKVEVKGAPLIATGIPPEIIPGADRRIPTEREATAVLAEALTAAGTPEAEAARARLLALPDGEGRAAAALEVLADPPVSAVLSASADAKVPGATETLRATAAWERAAELAPGRVLMGDEVGDGEYDPAVAKDWVIAGVGGAAIANAEIILQADPEARVFMVGKDAPFVLHNDAQYTALRRAHDAEYGGDGRLVTYGGRYLGSVGTVTAPDGRVRLEALDSDGNSLGIEGDAYVACLGRVSRLPQALDPVESAVRSAGGEVRGELVFDDDRQYLGYRLEFEARGRRHTVDVTGAASRMLPGNVFDSRGDDAKRLAAFDAKVAPPESGNVSAGFMATALQGSQLARHRAARRPPGDGGQGLPGRTPPQPGPQGPSQRYDGPAAPAPYATAQDARQAGEGVSRAFQTWIRSDMGRELAGSDHPRIRGLREAWQQLPPHDLPEGPGRAAAPYGAVAERAGAAVTAAVAAGRFAPEDVKALTVMARAARTHAVRLSATQPDAAPPARAAAPAPRVAAPAPAAARSPRLAT
;
A
#
# COMPACT_ATOMS: atom_id res chain seq x y z
N MET A 1 -15.37 -13.80 23.43
CA MET A 1 -14.79 -12.48 23.72
C MET A 1 -14.59 -12.38 25.22
N ASP A 2 -13.39 -12.04 25.68
CA ASP A 2 -13.09 -11.88 27.11
C ASP A 2 -13.31 -10.40 27.53
N LEU A 3 -14.45 -10.14 28.17
CA LEU A 3 -14.84 -8.80 28.64
C LEU A 3 -14.01 -8.32 29.84
N SER A 4 -13.12 -9.16 30.41
CA SER A 4 -12.23 -8.76 31.50
C SER A 4 -11.08 -7.85 31.02
N THR A 5 -10.84 -7.81 29.71
CA THR A 5 -9.77 -7.01 29.09
C THR A 5 -10.26 -5.62 28.65
N GLY A 6 -9.35 -4.65 28.53
CA GLY A 6 -9.65 -3.34 27.96
C GLY A 6 -10.13 -3.43 26.51
N GLU A 7 -9.45 -4.23 25.69
CA GLU A 7 -9.81 -4.49 24.29
C GLU A 7 -11.21 -5.12 24.16
N GLY A 8 -11.54 -6.12 24.99
CA GLY A 8 -12.85 -6.77 24.96
C GLY A 8 -14.00 -5.81 25.26
N ARG A 9 -13.81 -4.86 26.19
CA ARG A 9 -14.81 -3.82 26.50
C ARG A 9 -14.97 -2.81 25.36
N LEU A 10 -13.87 -2.42 24.72
CA LEU A 10 -13.91 -1.51 23.57
C LEU A 10 -14.64 -2.15 22.38
N LEU A 11 -14.33 -3.40 22.06
CA LEU A 11 -15.02 -4.12 20.99
C LEU A 11 -16.51 -4.31 21.28
N ALA A 12 -16.87 -4.69 22.51
CA ALA A 12 -18.27 -4.81 22.89
C ALA A 12 -19.03 -3.47 22.75
N ALA A 13 -18.39 -2.34 23.10
CA ALA A 13 -18.97 -1.01 22.91
C ALA A 13 -19.15 -0.67 21.42
N ALA A 14 -18.16 -0.98 20.57
CA ALA A 14 -18.27 -0.76 19.12
C ALA A 14 -19.35 -1.64 18.48
N GLU A 15 -19.41 -2.92 18.84
CA GLU A 15 -20.45 -3.85 18.38
C GLU A 15 -21.85 -3.41 18.79
N ALA A 16 -22.00 -2.88 20.01
CA ALA A 16 -23.28 -2.34 20.51
C ALA A 16 -23.68 -1.03 19.82
N ALA A 17 -22.71 -0.18 19.45
CA ALA A 17 -22.95 1.08 18.77
C ALA A 17 -23.28 0.91 17.27
N LEU A 18 -22.78 -0.15 16.63
CA LEU A 18 -22.92 -0.34 15.18
C LEU A 18 -24.38 -0.29 14.68
N PRO A 19 -25.36 -1.00 15.26
CA PRO A 19 -26.75 -0.94 14.79
C PRO A 19 -27.35 0.46 14.88
N GLU A 20 -27.03 1.22 15.92
CA GLU A 20 -27.49 2.61 16.10
C GLU A 20 -26.89 3.51 15.04
N VAL A 21 -25.56 3.46 14.84
CA VAL A 21 -24.86 4.25 13.83
C VAL A 21 -25.38 3.96 12.42
N LEU A 22 -25.57 2.69 12.07
CA LEU A 22 -26.12 2.30 10.77
C LEU A 22 -27.54 2.81 10.58
N ARG A 23 -28.43 2.60 11.56
CA ARG A 23 -29.83 3.04 11.48
C ARG A 23 -29.94 4.55 11.37
N ASP A 24 -29.20 5.28 12.21
CA ASP A 24 -29.39 6.71 12.39
C ASP A 24 -28.67 7.54 11.33
N LEU A 25 -27.51 7.08 10.83
CA LEU A 25 -26.70 7.85 9.89
C LEU A 25 -26.72 7.29 8.46
N TYR A 26 -26.83 5.97 8.31
CA TYR A 26 -26.50 5.30 7.04
C TYR A 26 -27.58 4.33 6.54
N SER A 27 -28.81 4.37 7.06
CA SER A 27 -29.88 3.42 6.74
C SER A 27 -30.30 3.40 5.27
N ALA A 28 -30.05 4.49 4.55
CA ALA A 28 -30.27 4.59 3.11
C ALA A 28 -29.18 3.88 2.28
N ARG A 29 -28.03 3.57 2.86
CA ARG A 29 -26.83 3.06 2.18
C ARG A 29 -26.39 1.68 2.66
N LEU A 30 -26.61 1.36 3.94
CA LEU A 30 -26.35 0.05 4.53
C LEU A 30 -27.55 -0.36 5.38
N ARG A 31 -27.95 -1.63 5.26
CA ARG A 31 -29.08 -2.24 5.97
C ARG A 31 -28.63 -3.48 6.74
N GLY A 32 -29.35 -3.79 7.80
CA GLY A 32 -29.15 -5.02 8.56
C GLY A 32 -27.97 -4.95 9.53
N GLY A 33 -27.37 -6.12 9.79
CA GLY A 33 -26.36 -6.30 10.83
C GLY A 33 -26.50 -7.63 11.56
N THR A 34 -26.53 -8.75 10.83
CA THR A 34 -26.49 -10.06 11.47
C THR A 34 -25.04 -10.39 11.77
N LEU A 35 -24.74 -10.52 13.05
CA LEU A 35 -23.45 -11.01 13.50
C LEU A 35 -23.34 -12.51 13.22
N THR A 36 -22.26 -12.89 12.57
CA THR A 36 -21.92 -14.29 12.25
C THR A 36 -20.50 -14.59 12.70
N GLU A 37 -20.19 -15.86 12.95
CA GLU A 37 -18.86 -16.31 13.30
C GLU A 37 -18.37 -17.36 12.30
N ARG A 38 -17.15 -17.18 11.79
CA ARG A 38 -16.50 -18.07 10.82
C ARG A 38 -15.02 -18.18 11.18
N ASP A 39 -14.54 -19.40 11.38
CA ASP A 39 -13.14 -19.69 11.76
C ASP A 39 -12.65 -18.85 12.95
N GLY A 40 -13.49 -18.72 14.00
CA GLY A 40 -13.16 -17.94 15.19
C GLY A 40 -13.14 -16.42 14.99
N ARG A 41 -13.61 -15.92 13.84
CA ARG A 41 -13.71 -14.48 13.52
C ARG A 41 -15.17 -14.07 13.43
N ARG A 42 -15.51 -12.91 14.00
CA ARG A 42 -16.88 -12.37 14.03
C ARG A 42 -17.05 -11.29 12.95
N PHE A 43 -18.13 -11.41 12.17
CA PHE A 43 -18.44 -10.51 11.05
C PHE A 43 -19.88 -10.04 11.14
N PHE A 44 -20.10 -8.77 10.82
CA PHE A 44 -21.42 -8.25 10.52
C PHE A 44 -21.70 -8.43 9.03
N LEU A 45 -22.77 -9.17 8.72
CA LEU A 45 -23.32 -9.25 7.37
C LEU A 45 -24.32 -8.10 7.21
N LEU A 46 -23.94 -7.14 6.37
CA LEU A 46 -24.72 -5.99 5.97
C LEU A 46 -25.24 -6.18 4.54
N GLY A 47 -26.28 -5.44 4.18
CA GLY A 47 -26.79 -5.38 2.82
C GLY A 47 -26.74 -3.96 2.28
N ASP A 48 -26.31 -3.80 1.03
CA ASP A 48 -26.48 -2.52 0.33
C ASP A 48 -27.94 -2.33 -0.14
N PRO A 49 -28.30 -1.18 -0.75
CA PRO A 49 -29.67 -0.93 -1.19
C PRO A 49 -30.16 -1.87 -2.30
N ALA A 50 -29.23 -2.50 -3.04
CA ALA A 50 -29.52 -3.50 -4.07
C ALA A 50 -29.60 -4.93 -3.51
N GLY A 51 -29.27 -5.14 -2.23
CA GLY A 51 -29.28 -6.44 -1.56
C GLY A 51 -27.96 -7.20 -1.70
N ASN A 52 -26.90 -6.59 -2.19
CA ASN A 52 -25.58 -7.22 -2.25
C ASN A 52 -24.98 -7.29 -0.83
N PRO A 53 -24.34 -8.42 -0.47
CA PRO A 53 -23.74 -8.58 0.84
C PRO A 53 -22.49 -7.71 1.00
N VAL A 54 -22.36 -7.09 2.17
CA VAL A 54 -21.17 -6.36 2.61
C VAL A 54 -20.72 -6.98 3.94
N GLU A 55 -19.48 -7.43 4.01
CA GLU A 55 -18.93 -8.01 5.25
C GLU A 55 -18.08 -6.98 5.99
N LEU A 56 -18.46 -6.68 7.23
CA LEU A 56 -17.72 -5.76 8.10
C LEU A 56 -17.20 -6.50 9.34
N ARG A 57 -15.90 -6.43 9.58
CA ARG A 57 -15.28 -6.87 10.83
C ARG A 57 -14.87 -5.67 11.67
N LEU A 58 -15.19 -5.71 12.97
CA LEU A 58 -14.68 -4.77 13.97
C LEU A 58 -13.56 -5.45 14.75
N ASP A 59 -12.46 -4.74 14.98
CA ASP A 59 -11.25 -5.29 15.60
C ASP A 59 -10.48 -4.20 16.38
N THR A 60 -9.52 -4.61 17.22
CA THR A 60 -8.61 -3.68 17.91
C THR A 60 -7.17 -3.93 17.50
N ALA A 61 -6.40 -2.86 17.40
CA ALA A 61 -4.98 -2.92 17.12
C ALA A 61 -4.19 -1.95 17.98
N GLU A 62 -2.94 -2.33 18.25
CA GLU A 62 -1.93 -1.36 18.66
C GLU A 62 -1.72 -0.43 17.45
N LEU A 63 -2.13 0.83 17.58
CA LEU A 63 -2.02 1.85 16.54
C LEU A 63 -1.14 3.00 17.05
N PRO A 64 -0.52 3.80 16.15
CA PRO A 64 0.22 4.99 16.56
C PRO A 64 -0.65 5.92 17.42
N ARG A 65 -0.09 6.56 18.45
CA ARG A 65 -0.84 7.31 19.50
C ARG A 65 -1.90 8.31 19.01
N GLN A 66 -1.75 8.84 17.80
CA GLN A 66 -2.67 9.83 17.22
C GLN A 66 -3.75 9.22 16.31
N THR A 67 -3.70 7.91 16.06
CA THR A 67 -4.63 7.20 15.20
C THR A 67 -5.69 6.53 16.06
N ALA A 68 -6.91 7.08 16.11
CA ALA A 68 -8.01 6.50 16.90
C ALA A 68 -8.57 5.20 16.30
N ALA A 69 -8.53 5.09 14.98
CA ALA A 69 -8.90 3.91 14.21
C ALA A 69 -8.35 3.99 12.78
N ARG A 70 -8.39 2.86 12.07
CA ARG A 70 -8.14 2.75 10.63
C ARG A 70 -9.09 1.77 9.97
N THR A 71 -9.35 1.95 8.68
CA THR A 71 -10.22 1.07 7.89
C THR A 71 -9.47 0.41 6.74
N PHE A 72 -9.40 -0.93 6.75
CA PHE A 72 -8.99 -1.70 5.58
C PHE A 72 -10.18 -1.91 4.64
N THR A 73 -9.95 -1.66 3.36
CA THR A 73 -10.99 -1.68 2.33
C THR A 73 -10.66 -2.71 1.26
N ASN A 74 -11.63 -3.56 0.95
CA ASN A 74 -11.55 -4.50 -0.15
C ASN A 74 -12.83 -4.42 -0.99
N THR A 75 -12.86 -3.46 -1.90
CA THR A 75 -14.01 -3.17 -2.77
C THR A 75 -14.18 -4.19 -3.90
N THR A 76 -13.21 -5.08 -4.14
CA THR A 76 -13.35 -6.17 -5.12
C THR A 76 -14.17 -7.34 -4.55
N ALA A 77 -14.16 -7.51 -3.23
CA ALA A 77 -14.90 -8.55 -2.50
C ALA A 77 -16.00 -8.00 -1.56
N ASP A 78 -16.17 -6.68 -1.47
CA ASP A 78 -17.05 -5.99 -0.52
C ASP A 78 -16.80 -6.42 0.95
N ARG A 79 -15.52 -6.52 1.32
CA ARG A 79 -15.05 -6.88 2.67
C ARG A 79 -14.28 -5.72 3.31
N TYR A 80 -14.56 -5.45 4.58
CA TYR A 80 -14.00 -4.30 5.29
C TYR A 80 -13.61 -4.68 6.72
N VAL A 81 -12.54 -4.06 7.22
CA VAL A 81 -12.10 -4.22 8.61
C VAL A 81 -11.85 -2.85 9.22
N VAL A 82 -12.61 -2.52 10.26
CA VAL A 82 -12.39 -1.33 11.08
C VAL A 82 -11.60 -1.75 12.32
N GLN A 83 -10.41 -1.18 12.48
CA GLN A 83 -9.56 -1.40 13.64
C GLN A 83 -9.51 -0.16 14.52
N PHE A 84 -9.97 -0.30 15.76
CA PHE A 84 -9.84 0.74 16.78
C PHE A 84 -8.47 0.64 17.46
N ALA A 85 -7.91 1.78 17.87
CA ALA A 85 -6.76 1.78 18.75
C ALA A 85 -7.12 1.10 20.06
N ASP A 86 -6.27 0.20 20.54
CA ASP A 86 -6.49 -0.50 21.81
C ASP A 86 -6.47 0.42 23.04
N THR A 87 -5.95 1.64 22.88
CA THR A 87 -6.00 2.73 23.88
C THR A 87 -7.26 3.60 23.79
N LEU A 88 -8.14 3.37 22.82
CA LEU A 88 -9.37 4.16 22.65
C LEU A 88 -10.33 3.90 23.80
N ARG A 89 -10.95 4.96 24.34
CA ARG A 89 -11.93 4.81 25.41
C ARG A 89 -13.25 4.22 24.87
N PRO A 90 -13.89 3.25 25.53
CA PRO A 90 -15.11 2.62 25.03
C PRO A 90 -16.27 3.59 24.73
N ASP A 91 -16.40 4.67 25.48
CA ASP A 91 -17.40 5.73 25.26
C ASP A 91 -17.21 6.50 23.94
N GLN A 92 -16.00 6.45 23.36
CA GLN A 92 -15.69 7.09 22.08
C GLN A 92 -15.91 6.16 20.88
N ALA A 93 -16.21 4.86 21.13
CA ALA A 93 -16.33 3.86 20.08
C ALA A 93 -17.39 4.22 19.03
N GLY A 94 -18.56 4.72 19.44
CA GLY A 94 -19.62 5.11 18.52
C GLY A 94 -19.24 6.27 17.60
N GLN A 95 -18.57 7.29 18.15
CA GLN A 95 -18.08 8.44 17.38
C GLN A 95 -17.05 8.03 16.35
N VAL A 96 -16.04 7.25 16.77
CA VAL A 96 -14.98 6.78 15.87
C VAL A 96 -15.55 5.81 14.83
N LEU A 97 -16.48 4.93 15.20
CA LEU A 97 -17.14 4.03 14.26
C LEU A 97 -17.94 4.80 13.19
N ALA A 98 -18.65 5.88 13.57
CA ALA A 98 -19.36 6.72 12.61
C ALA A 98 -18.43 7.37 11.58
N ARG A 99 -17.22 7.75 12.00
CA ARG A 99 -16.15 8.25 11.13
C ARG A 99 -15.67 7.18 10.15
N GLU A 100 -15.29 6.02 10.67
CA GLU A 100 -14.75 4.93 9.84
C GLU A 100 -15.80 4.39 8.84
N LEU A 101 -17.08 4.32 9.23
CA LEU A 101 -18.16 3.95 8.32
C LEU A 101 -18.42 5.02 7.24
N GLY A 102 -18.26 6.30 7.57
CA GLY A 102 -18.37 7.38 6.60
C GLY A 102 -17.27 7.31 5.54
N GLU A 103 -16.04 7.02 5.97
CA GLU A 103 -14.90 6.78 5.07
C GLU A 103 -15.11 5.52 4.21
N LEU A 104 -15.54 4.41 4.82
CA LEU A 104 -15.86 3.16 4.12
C LEU A 104 -16.89 3.39 3.00
N LEU A 105 -17.98 4.10 3.31
CA LEU A 105 -19.01 4.41 2.33
C LEU A 105 -18.50 5.30 1.19
N ALA A 106 -17.66 6.30 1.52
CA ALA A 106 -17.05 7.16 0.51
C ALA A 106 -16.14 6.35 -0.45
N VAL A 107 -15.30 5.48 0.10
CA VAL A 107 -14.45 4.57 -0.69
C VAL A 107 -15.30 3.69 -1.60
N ARG A 108 -16.38 3.09 -1.07
CA ARG A 108 -17.26 2.20 -1.84
C ARG A 108 -18.01 2.94 -2.95
N GLU A 109 -18.56 4.11 -2.66
CA GLU A 109 -19.26 4.96 -3.65
C GLU A 109 -18.31 5.40 -4.77
N ARG A 110 -17.08 5.80 -4.42
CA ARG A 110 -16.04 6.14 -5.40
C ARG A 110 -15.66 4.95 -6.26
N ALA A 111 -15.40 3.79 -5.65
CA ALA A 111 -15.02 2.58 -6.37
C ALA A 111 -16.09 2.15 -7.37
N ALA A 112 -17.38 2.27 -7.01
CA ALA A 112 -18.50 1.94 -7.89
C ALA A 112 -18.55 2.77 -9.19
N VAL A 113 -18.00 3.99 -9.18
CA VAL A 113 -17.91 4.86 -10.37
C VAL A 113 -16.50 4.91 -10.98
N GLY A 114 -15.55 4.16 -10.43
CA GLY A 114 -14.14 4.20 -10.85
C GLY A 114 -13.46 5.56 -10.63
N GLY A 115 -13.96 6.36 -9.68
CA GLY A 115 -13.47 7.72 -9.44
C GLY A 115 -12.05 7.73 -8.82
N PRO A 116 -11.23 8.75 -9.12
CA PRO A 116 -9.94 8.91 -8.46
C PRO A 116 -10.11 9.29 -6.98
N ALA A 117 -9.16 8.89 -6.15
CA ALA A 117 -9.12 9.35 -4.76
C ALA A 117 -8.61 10.80 -4.71
N PRO A 118 -9.30 11.72 -4.02
CA PRO A 118 -8.76 13.05 -3.80
C PRO A 118 -7.41 12.96 -3.10
N MET A 119 -6.38 13.58 -3.68
CA MET A 119 -5.02 13.45 -3.16
C MET A 119 -4.76 14.34 -1.94
N ALA A 120 -5.69 15.19 -1.51
CA ALA A 120 -5.48 16.04 -0.34
C ALA A 120 -6.77 16.17 0.46
N ASP A 121 -6.65 16.20 1.77
CA ASP A 121 -7.78 16.49 2.65
C ASP A 121 -8.12 17.99 2.53
N LEU A 122 -9.40 18.27 2.29
CA LEU A 122 -9.94 19.62 2.32
C LEU A 122 -10.09 20.10 3.77
N LEU A 123 -10.39 19.20 4.71
CA LEU A 123 -10.64 19.52 6.12
C LEU A 123 -9.36 19.48 6.96
N ALA A 124 -8.43 20.38 6.63
CA ALA A 124 -7.22 20.63 7.39
C ALA A 124 -7.16 22.10 7.87
N PRO A 125 -6.65 22.39 9.09
CA PRO A 125 -6.50 23.77 9.56
C PRO A 125 -5.53 24.60 8.70
N GLY A 126 -5.81 25.91 8.59
CA GLY A 126 -4.94 26.91 7.96
C GLY A 126 -5.44 27.45 6.62
N ALA A 127 -4.72 28.43 6.07
CA ALA A 127 -5.10 29.19 4.88
C ALA A 127 -4.92 28.43 3.55
N THR A 128 -4.17 27.33 3.54
CA THR A 128 -3.89 26.59 2.29
C THR A 128 -5.06 25.69 1.91
N LEU A 129 -5.61 25.91 0.72
CA LEU A 129 -6.60 25.03 0.11
C LEU A 129 -5.96 24.10 -0.93
N PRO A 130 -6.44 22.85 -1.07
CA PRO A 130 -6.09 21.99 -2.20
C PRO A 130 -6.49 22.62 -3.54
N ALA A 131 -5.92 22.11 -4.64
CA ALA A 131 -6.29 22.57 -5.98
C ALA A 131 -7.73 22.16 -6.33
N GLU A 132 -8.12 20.94 -5.96
CA GLU A 132 -9.48 20.42 -6.10
C GLU A 132 -10.23 20.61 -4.78
N LEU A 133 -11.40 21.25 -4.85
CA LEU A 133 -12.23 21.57 -3.68
C LEU A 133 -13.26 20.46 -3.42
N GLU A 134 -12.78 19.23 -3.31
CA GLU A 134 -13.60 18.04 -3.03
C GLU A 134 -13.20 17.43 -1.68
N LEU A 135 -14.16 16.83 -0.98
CA LEU A 135 -13.89 16.10 0.26
C LEU A 135 -13.18 14.78 -0.04
N SER A 136 -12.07 14.52 0.64
CA SER A 136 -11.43 13.20 0.62
C SER A 136 -12.31 12.12 1.29
N ASP A 137 -11.93 10.85 1.16
CA ASP A 137 -12.63 9.76 1.88
C ASP A 137 -12.57 10.00 3.41
N ALA A 138 -11.44 10.49 3.91
CA ALA A 138 -11.24 10.79 5.33
C ALA A 138 -12.12 11.99 5.76
N ASP A 139 -12.23 13.02 4.92
CA ASP A 139 -13.14 14.14 5.14
C ASP A 139 -14.60 13.69 5.17
N ARG A 140 -15.00 12.75 4.32
CA ARG A 140 -16.33 12.13 4.38
C ARG A 140 -16.55 11.34 5.67
N GLY A 141 -15.49 10.73 6.21
CA GLY A 141 -15.50 10.20 7.57
C GLY A 141 -15.75 11.29 8.62
N ARG A 142 -15.09 12.45 8.52
CA ARG A 142 -15.33 13.59 9.43
C ARG A 142 -16.77 14.09 9.39
N VAL A 143 -17.42 14.10 8.22
CA VAL A 143 -18.86 14.40 8.09
C VAL A 143 -19.70 13.42 8.92
N GLY A 144 -19.37 12.12 8.90
CA GLY A 144 -20.01 11.11 9.74
C GLY A 144 -19.85 11.37 11.25
N GLU A 145 -18.67 11.85 11.66
CA GLU A 145 -18.36 12.23 13.04
C GLU A 145 -19.24 13.42 13.50
N PHE A 146 -19.41 14.45 12.66
CA PHE A 146 -20.30 15.58 12.92
C PHE A 146 -21.77 15.14 13.06
N ALA A 147 -22.23 14.27 12.17
CA ALA A 147 -23.61 13.77 12.20
C ALA A 147 -23.89 12.96 13.48
N TYR A 148 -22.95 12.10 13.90
CA TYR A 148 -23.04 11.35 15.16
C TYR A 148 -23.12 12.26 16.38
N LEU A 149 -22.21 13.24 16.48
CA LEU A 149 -22.18 14.17 17.62
C LEU A 149 -23.43 15.06 17.68
N THR A 150 -23.96 15.46 16.52
CA THR A 150 -25.24 16.20 16.44
C THR A 150 -26.38 15.39 17.03
N ARG A 151 -26.48 14.12 16.64
CA ARG A 151 -27.49 13.21 17.15
C ARG A 151 -27.40 13.10 18.67
N ARG A 152 -26.20 12.82 19.20
CA ARG A 152 -25.94 12.70 20.64
C ARG A 152 -26.26 13.99 21.39
N MET A 153 -25.85 15.16 20.90
CA MET A 153 -26.14 16.42 21.61
C MET A 153 -27.64 16.78 21.63
N ASN A 154 -28.45 16.20 20.74
CA ASN A 154 -29.89 16.40 20.67
C ASN A 154 -30.71 15.24 21.26
N ASP A 155 -30.04 14.18 21.73
CA ASP A 155 -30.71 12.99 22.24
C ASP A 155 -31.25 13.23 23.65
N ALA A 156 -32.58 13.14 23.80
CA ALA A 156 -33.27 13.35 25.06
C ALA A 156 -33.09 12.17 26.04
N ASP A 157 -32.76 10.98 25.53
CA ASP A 157 -32.67 9.75 26.32
C ASP A 157 -31.33 9.63 27.06
N ILE A 158 -30.33 10.42 26.67
CA ILE A 158 -29.04 10.51 27.38
C ILE A 158 -29.04 11.67 28.38
N THR A 159 -28.03 11.71 29.26
CA THR A 159 -27.94 12.75 30.30
C THR A 159 -27.59 14.12 29.72
N VAL A 160 -27.93 15.19 30.48
CA VAL A 160 -27.54 16.57 30.12
C VAL A 160 -26.01 16.69 30.01
N ALA A 161 -25.26 15.98 30.85
CA ALA A 161 -23.81 15.97 30.83
C ALA A 161 -23.26 15.34 29.54
N GLU A 162 -23.81 14.21 29.10
CA GLU A 162 -23.40 13.56 27.85
C GLU A 162 -23.77 14.39 26.62
N ARG A 163 -24.96 15.04 26.61
CA ARG A 163 -25.31 16.00 25.55
C ARG A 163 -24.30 17.15 25.49
N ARG A 164 -23.90 17.67 26.66
CA ARG A 164 -22.92 18.74 26.76
C ARG A 164 -21.55 18.29 26.25
N GLU A 165 -21.09 17.11 26.65
CA GLU A 165 -19.83 16.53 26.17
C GLU A 165 -19.84 16.34 24.65
N ALA A 166 -20.95 15.88 24.07
CA ALA A 166 -21.10 15.76 22.62
C ALA A 166 -20.99 17.13 21.91
N ARG A 167 -21.59 18.17 22.48
CA ARG A 167 -21.47 19.55 21.96
C ARG A 167 -20.03 20.08 22.07
N ASP A 168 -19.38 19.88 23.21
CA ASP A 168 -17.99 20.30 23.43
C ASP A 168 -17.04 19.60 22.45
N ARG A 169 -17.23 18.30 22.23
CA ARG A 169 -16.47 17.52 21.24
C ARG A 169 -16.76 17.98 19.81
N PHE A 170 -18.00 18.32 19.47
CA PHE A 170 -18.35 18.89 18.16
C PHE A 170 -17.59 20.19 17.94
N SER A 171 -17.58 21.10 18.92
CA SER A 171 -16.85 22.37 18.84
C SER A 171 -15.32 22.18 18.68
N ALA A 172 -14.74 21.19 19.33
CA ALA A 172 -13.33 20.82 19.14
C ALA A 172 -13.07 20.25 17.73
N LEU A 173 -13.99 19.43 17.22
CA LEU A 173 -13.89 18.83 15.89
C LEU A 173 -13.95 19.89 14.77
N VAL A 174 -14.79 20.92 14.93
CA VAL A 174 -14.80 22.10 14.04
C VAL A 174 -13.42 22.76 13.98
N ASP A 175 -12.75 22.87 15.13
CA ASP A 175 -11.39 23.43 15.23
C ASP A 175 -10.34 22.56 14.53
N GLU A 176 -10.41 21.25 14.75
CA GLU A 176 -9.51 20.24 14.18
C GLU A 176 -9.65 20.11 12.67
N SER A 177 -10.82 20.41 12.13
CA SER A 177 -11.17 20.26 10.71
C SER A 177 -10.92 21.52 9.89
N GLY A 178 -10.35 22.57 10.48
CA GLY A 178 -10.11 23.84 9.79
C GLY A 178 -11.39 24.59 9.41
N LEU A 179 -12.49 24.34 10.12
CA LEU A 179 -13.80 24.97 9.92
C LEU A 179 -14.03 26.19 10.84
N ARG A 180 -12.97 26.61 11.55
CA ARG A 180 -12.93 27.83 12.37
C ARG A 180 -11.65 28.58 12.08
N THR A 181 -11.71 29.91 12.04
CA THR A 181 -10.54 30.77 11.88
C THR A 181 -9.60 30.62 13.10
N TRP A 182 -8.31 30.41 12.83
CA TRP A 182 -7.27 30.30 13.85
C TRP A 182 -6.50 31.60 14.03
N THR A 183 -6.42 32.38 12.95
CA THR A 183 -5.69 33.65 12.90
C THR A 183 -6.48 34.78 13.58
N PRO A 184 -5.84 35.57 14.46
CA PRO A 184 -6.42 36.80 14.98
C PRO A 184 -6.80 37.77 13.87
N GLN A 185 -7.83 38.60 14.09
CA GLN A 185 -8.35 39.52 13.06
C GLN A 185 -7.32 40.55 12.57
N ASP A 186 -6.32 40.85 13.40
CA ASP A 186 -5.20 41.75 13.11
C ASP A 186 -4.00 41.06 12.43
N ASP A 187 -4.03 39.74 12.23
CA ASP A 187 -2.99 39.00 11.52
C ASP A 187 -3.09 39.24 9.99
N PRO A 188 -1.98 39.52 9.28
CA PRO A 188 -2.00 39.74 7.84
C PRO A 188 -2.50 38.53 7.04
N ASN A 189 -2.43 37.31 7.59
CA ASN A 189 -2.94 36.09 6.95
C ASN A 189 -4.42 35.81 7.29
N HIS A 190 -5.07 36.66 8.08
CA HIS A 190 -6.45 36.44 8.52
C HIS A 190 -7.44 36.35 7.35
N ALA A 191 -7.28 37.19 6.34
CA ALA A 191 -8.14 37.16 5.17
C ALA A 191 -8.05 35.83 4.40
N ASP A 192 -6.85 35.27 4.28
CA ASP A 192 -6.62 34.01 3.57
C ASP A 192 -7.14 32.81 4.40
N ASP A 193 -6.94 32.82 5.72
CA ASP A 193 -7.49 31.80 6.63
C ASP A 193 -9.03 31.85 6.64
N ALA A 194 -9.63 33.04 6.73
CA ALA A 194 -11.08 33.22 6.69
C ALA A 194 -11.69 32.76 5.35
N TYR A 195 -11.03 33.07 4.24
CA TYR A 195 -11.44 32.57 2.92
C TYR A 195 -11.38 31.04 2.85
N ALA A 196 -10.30 30.43 3.36
CA ALA A 196 -10.18 28.97 3.38
C ALA A 196 -11.27 28.31 4.23
N VAL A 197 -11.57 28.88 5.40
CA VAL A 197 -12.68 28.42 6.27
C VAL A 197 -14.02 28.53 5.55
N GLU A 198 -14.31 29.66 4.89
CA GLU A 198 -15.55 29.86 4.12
C GLU A 198 -15.72 28.80 3.02
N VAL A 199 -14.66 28.52 2.27
CA VAL A 199 -14.68 27.48 1.23
C VAL A 199 -14.97 26.11 1.82
N ARG A 200 -14.31 25.74 2.92
CA ARG A 200 -14.53 24.43 3.58
C ARG A 200 -15.95 24.31 4.12
N LEU A 201 -16.48 25.35 4.77
CA LEU A 201 -17.87 25.37 5.27
C LEU A 201 -18.87 25.18 4.13
N ASN A 202 -18.68 25.91 3.02
CA ASN A 202 -19.54 25.79 1.84
C ASN A 202 -19.56 24.38 1.25
N VAL A 203 -18.42 23.70 1.21
CA VAL A 203 -18.34 22.31 0.71
C VAL A 203 -18.98 21.34 1.71
N VAL A 204 -18.63 21.43 3.00
CA VAL A 204 -19.11 20.52 4.05
C VAL A 204 -20.64 20.59 4.22
N HIS A 205 -21.24 21.77 4.08
CA HIS A 205 -22.69 21.96 4.20
C HIS A 205 -23.51 21.04 3.30
N TRP A 206 -23.04 20.72 2.09
CA TRP A 206 -23.76 19.83 1.18
C TRP A 206 -23.83 18.37 1.65
N HIS A 207 -22.96 17.99 2.59
CA HIS A 207 -22.84 16.62 3.07
C HIS A 207 -23.43 16.41 4.47
N LEU A 208 -23.78 17.50 5.17
CA LEU A 208 -24.33 17.44 6.52
C LEU A 208 -25.87 17.40 6.55
N PRO A 209 -26.47 16.63 7.48
CA PRO A 209 -27.88 16.78 7.83
C PRO A 209 -28.21 18.22 8.27
N GLU A 210 -29.49 18.63 8.15
CA GLU A 210 -29.94 19.98 8.51
C GLU A 210 -29.63 20.37 9.97
N GLU A 211 -29.85 19.46 10.91
CA GLU A 211 -29.51 19.69 12.31
C GLU A 211 -28.00 19.90 12.51
N SER A 212 -27.17 19.16 11.77
CA SER A 212 -25.72 19.28 11.85
C SER A 212 -25.21 20.58 11.23
N ARG A 213 -25.85 21.07 10.16
CA ARG A 213 -25.57 22.40 9.60
C ARG A 213 -25.86 23.49 10.62
N THR A 214 -27.00 23.40 11.30
CA THR A 214 -27.38 24.36 12.35
C THR A 214 -26.38 24.36 13.51
N ALA A 215 -25.94 23.17 13.95
CA ALA A 215 -24.92 23.04 14.99
C ALA A 215 -23.56 23.59 14.53
N LEU A 216 -23.19 23.36 13.26
CA LEU A 216 -21.97 23.87 12.66
C LEU A 216 -21.98 25.40 12.60
N ASP A 217 -23.04 26.02 12.09
CA ASP A 217 -23.18 27.49 12.03
C ASP A 217 -23.04 28.14 13.42
N ALA A 218 -23.59 27.49 14.46
CA ALA A 218 -23.51 27.99 15.83
C ALA A 218 -22.12 27.83 16.46
N LEU A 219 -21.33 26.84 16.04
CA LEU A 219 -20.06 26.48 16.66
C LEU A 219 -18.83 26.83 15.82
N ALA A 220 -18.97 27.13 14.52
CA ALA A 220 -17.89 27.57 13.63
C ALA A 220 -17.43 29.01 13.86
N LEU A 221 -18.10 29.75 14.75
CA LEU A 221 -17.75 31.11 15.11
C LEU A 221 -16.32 31.21 15.69
N PRO A 222 -15.64 32.36 15.52
CA PRO A 222 -14.39 32.67 16.21
C PRO A 222 -14.51 32.48 17.73
N LEU A 223 -13.40 32.17 18.40
CA LEU A 223 -13.36 31.86 19.83
C LEU A 223 -14.03 32.96 20.68
N GLU A 224 -13.85 34.21 20.29
CA GLU A 224 -14.34 35.41 20.98
C GLU A 224 -15.86 35.62 20.81
N GLN A 225 -16.46 34.95 19.83
CA GLN A 225 -17.89 35.06 19.49
C GLN A 225 -18.70 33.84 19.96
N LEU A 226 -18.04 32.81 20.49
CA LEU A 226 -18.70 31.65 21.08
C LEU A 226 -19.34 32.00 22.43
N ASP A 227 -20.38 31.25 22.80
CA ASP A 227 -20.93 31.28 24.16
C ASP A 227 -19.82 30.98 25.19
N PRO A 228 -19.80 31.60 26.39
CA PRO A 228 -18.73 31.42 27.37
C PRO A 228 -18.42 29.95 27.71
N ALA A 229 -19.42 29.08 27.77
CA ALA A 229 -19.20 27.67 28.06
C ALA A 229 -18.50 26.96 26.89
N ASP A 230 -18.93 27.24 25.65
CA ASP A 230 -18.34 26.67 24.43
C ASP A 230 -16.91 27.19 24.20
N ALA A 231 -16.65 28.47 24.48
CA ALA A 231 -15.32 29.07 24.44
C ALA A 231 -14.37 28.46 25.48
N GLN A 232 -14.85 28.22 26.70
CA GLN A 232 -14.07 27.57 27.76
C GLN A 232 -13.71 26.12 27.37
N ALA A 233 -14.68 25.36 26.88
CA ALA A 233 -14.45 23.98 26.43
C ALA A 233 -13.44 23.91 25.27
N LEU A 234 -13.56 24.79 24.28
CA LEU A 234 -12.63 24.89 23.17
C LEU A 234 -11.21 25.26 23.62
N THR A 235 -11.09 26.20 24.56
CA THR A 235 -9.79 26.59 25.14
C THR A 235 -9.13 25.40 25.83
N ALA A 236 -9.90 24.63 26.61
CA ALA A 236 -9.41 23.41 27.26
C ALA A 236 -8.98 22.35 26.23
N ALA A 237 -9.73 22.18 25.14
CA ALA A 237 -9.39 21.26 24.05
C ALA A 237 -8.08 21.67 23.34
N ARG A 238 -7.93 22.95 22.99
CA ARG A 238 -6.68 23.48 22.40
C ARG A 238 -5.49 23.29 23.33
N ALA A 239 -5.64 23.54 24.63
CA ALA A 239 -4.60 23.31 25.62
C ALA A 239 -4.26 21.82 25.84
N ALA A 240 -5.24 20.91 25.72
CA ALA A 240 -4.99 19.47 25.75
C ALA A 240 -4.19 19.03 24.51
N ARG A 241 -4.59 19.51 23.32
CA ARG A 241 -3.87 19.24 22.06
C ARG A 241 -2.44 19.78 22.07
N ALA A 242 -2.21 20.98 22.60
CA ALA A 242 -0.87 21.55 22.72
C ALA A 242 0.07 20.75 23.64
N ARG A 243 -0.47 20.00 24.60
CA ARG A 243 0.28 19.10 25.49
C ARG A 243 0.44 17.69 24.93
N ALA A 244 -0.31 17.32 23.88
CA ALA A 244 -0.20 16.01 23.28
C ALA A 244 1.16 15.87 22.56
N PRO A 245 1.80 14.69 22.63
CA PRO A 245 3.03 14.43 21.89
C PRO A 245 2.80 14.65 20.39
N GLN A 246 3.59 15.52 19.77
CA GLN A 246 3.59 15.70 18.32
C GLN A 246 4.27 14.49 17.67
N PRO A 247 3.82 14.04 16.49
CA PRO A 247 4.47 12.94 15.81
C PRO A 247 5.84 13.41 15.34
N VAL A 248 6.85 12.54 15.42
CA VAL A 248 8.16 12.83 14.83
C VAL A 248 7.98 12.85 13.31
N ALA A 249 8.01 14.04 12.74
CA ALA A 249 8.01 14.22 11.29
C ALA A 249 9.35 13.69 10.74
N LEU A 250 9.26 12.82 9.72
CA LEU A 250 10.43 12.52 8.91
C LEU A 250 10.78 13.79 8.13
N SER A 251 12.07 14.03 7.88
CA SER A 251 12.51 15.22 7.15
C SER A 251 11.91 15.24 5.73
N ASP A 252 11.25 16.34 5.37
CA ASP A 252 10.75 16.62 4.01
C ASP A 252 11.87 16.83 2.96
N ALA A 253 13.12 16.50 3.30
CA ALA A 253 14.28 16.71 2.43
C ALA A 253 14.17 15.98 1.08
N TYR A 254 13.30 14.96 0.98
CA TYR A 254 13.06 14.22 -0.25
C TYR A 254 11.56 14.14 -0.54
N PRO A 255 11.10 14.48 -1.76
CA PRO A 255 9.71 14.31 -2.13
C PRO A 255 9.32 12.82 -2.09
N MET A 256 8.04 12.56 -1.83
CA MET A 256 7.48 11.21 -1.95
C MET A 256 7.74 10.68 -3.36
N PRO A 257 8.17 9.42 -3.53
CA PRO A 257 8.32 8.83 -4.84
C PRO A 257 7.01 8.90 -5.64
N GLY A 258 7.11 9.17 -6.93
CA GLY A 258 5.94 9.47 -7.78
C GLY A 258 5.60 10.96 -7.87
N LEU A 259 6.20 11.82 -7.03
CA LEU A 259 6.10 13.28 -7.18
C LEU A 259 7.30 13.85 -7.95
N ARG A 260 7.05 14.93 -8.67
CA ARG A 260 8.07 15.78 -9.28
C ARG A 260 8.76 16.67 -8.23
N PRO A 261 9.90 17.29 -8.55
CA PRO A 261 10.58 18.22 -7.62
C PRO A 261 9.72 19.41 -7.17
N ASP A 262 8.71 19.81 -7.96
CA ASP A 262 7.75 20.85 -7.61
C ASP A 262 6.57 20.35 -6.76
N GLY A 263 6.57 19.07 -6.38
CA GLY A 263 5.54 18.41 -5.59
C GLY A 263 4.33 17.91 -6.39
N THR A 264 4.28 18.14 -7.71
CA THR A 264 3.17 17.66 -8.54
C THR A 264 3.28 16.16 -8.81
N PRO A 265 2.17 15.41 -8.89
CA PRO A 265 2.21 13.98 -9.21
C PRO A 265 2.64 13.75 -10.67
N VAL A 266 3.43 12.70 -10.90
CA VAL A 266 3.71 12.17 -12.24
C VAL A 266 2.41 11.60 -12.84
N PRO A 267 1.98 12.04 -14.04
CA PRO A 267 0.79 11.54 -14.71
C PRO A 267 0.88 10.06 -15.07
N ARG A 268 -0.28 9.39 -15.16
CA ARG A 268 -0.36 7.94 -15.46
C ARG A 268 0.27 7.59 -16.81
N GLU A 269 0.12 8.46 -17.80
CA GLU A 269 0.70 8.32 -19.14
C GLU A 269 2.23 8.44 -19.16
N GLU A 270 2.83 9.10 -18.17
CA GLU A 270 4.29 9.27 -18.05
C GLU A 270 4.95 8.13 -17.26
N LEU A 271 4.18 7.25 -16.62
CA LEU A 271 4.67 6.27 -15.67
C LEU A 271 5.84 5.43 -16.20
N GLY A 272 5.69 4.83 -17.39
CA GLY A 272 6.74 3.97 -17.96
C GLY A 272 8.06 4.71 -18.21
N ARG A 273 7.96 5.97 -18.69
CA ARG A 273 9.13 6.83 -18.88
C ARG A 273 9.75 7.23 -17.54
N ALA A 274 8.94 7.64 -16.57
CA ALA A 274 9.42 8.02 -15.24
C ALA A 274 10.12 6.86 -14.52
N ALA A 275 9.59 5.64 -14.63
CA ALA A 275 10.22 4.43 -14.08
C ALA A 275 11.58 4.16 -14.73
N ALA A 276 11.69 4.27 -16.06
CA ALA A 276 12.96 4.11 -16.78
C ALA A 276 13.99 5.20 -16.42
N GLU A 277 13.55 6.45 -16.25
CA GLU A 277 14.39 7.56 -15.80
C GLU A 277 14.86 7.37 -14.35
N ALA A 278 14.01 6.84 -13.46
CA ALA A 278 14.39 6.50 -12.08
C ALA A 278 15.42 5.36 -12.05
N ALA A 279 15.20 4.31 -12.84
CA ALA A 279 16.13 3.19 -12.99
C ALA A 279 17.52 3.65 -13.47
N SER A 280 17.55 4.49 -14.51
CA SER A 280 18.80 5.04 -15.05
C SER A 280 19.56 5.85 -14.00
N ARG A 281 18.85 6.71 -13.24
CA ARG A 281 19.45 7.49 -12.14
C ARG A 281 20.01 6.61 -11.04
N ARG A 282 19.33 5.51 -10.68
CA ARG A 282 19.82 4.51 -9.73
C ARG A 282 21.11 3.88 -10.22
N THR A 283 21.14 3.38 -11.45
CA THR A 283 22.33 2.74 -12.04
C THR A 283 23.54 3.70 -12.13
N GLU A 284 23.31 4.95 -12.55
CA GLU A 284 24.37 5.98 -12.57
C GLU A 284 24.91 6.28 -11.17
N LEU A 285 24.04 6.30 -10.15
CA LEU A 285 24.45 6.51 -8.77
C LEU A 285 25.25 5.30 -8.24
N SER A 286 24.81 4.08 -8.54
CA SER A 286 25.54 2.84 -8.23
C SER A 286 26.98 2.87 -8.74
N ALA A 287 27.16 3.16 -10.04
CA ALA A 287 28.47 3.23 -10.66
C ALA A 287 29.38 4.30 -10.02
N ARG A 288 28.83 5.47 -9.70
CA ARG A 288 29.58 6.53 -9.00
C ARG A 288 29.97 6.12 -7.58
N THR A 289 29.05 5.55 -6.81
CA THR A 289 29.34 5.08 -5.45
C THR A 289 30.41 3.99 -5.45
N LEU A 290 30.37 3.03 -6.38
CA LEU A 290 31.42 2.02 -6.54
C LEU A 290 32.79 2.65 -6.81
N ALA A 291 32.86 3.62 -7.72
CA ALA A 291 34.11 4.33 -8.01
C ALA A 291 34.65 5.07 -6.76
N GLU A 292 33.78 5.72 -5.99
CA GLU A 292 34.14 6.40 -4.75
C GLU A 292 34.63 5.42 -3.67
N LEU A 293 33.96 4.27 -3.50
CA LEU A 293 34.38 3.24 -2.54
C LEU A 293 35.77 2.69 -2.88
N ARG A 294 36.02 2.39 -4.16
CA ARG A 294 37.32 1.91 -4.64
C ARG A 294 38.42 2.95 -4.45
N ALA A 295 38.15 4.22 -4.75
CA ALA A 295 39.10 5.30 -4.53
C ALA A 295 39.46 5.43 -3.04
N ARG A 296 38.46 5.43 -2.15
CA ARG A 296 38.70 5.48 -0.70
C ARG A 296 39.47 4.26 -0.19
N GLN A 297 39.18 3.08 -0.71
CA GLN A 297 39.90 1.87 -0.32
C GLN A 297 41.38 1.94 -0.73
N ALA A 298 41.70 2.50 -1.90
CA ALA A 298 43.08 2.68 -2.35
C ALA A 298 43.88 3.65 -1.47
N ASP A 299 43.21 4.60 -0.82
CA ASP A 299 43.83 5.56 0.12
C ASP A 299 44.02 4.99 1.54
N LEU A 300 43.51 3.79 1.81
CA LEU A 300 43.58 3.14 3.13
C LEU A 300 44.69 2.08 3.20
N PRO A 301 45.28 1.84 4.39
CA PRO A 301 46.22 0.75 4.59
C PRO A 301 45.62 -0.62 4.29
N GLU A 302 46.46 -1.58 3.93
CA GLU A 302 46.05 -2.98 3.74
C GLU A 302 45.30 -3.51 4.97
N GLY A 303 44.16 -4.18 4.74
CA GLY A 303 43.28 -4.69 5.81
C GLY A 303 42.34 -3.66 6.44
N ARG A 304 42.36 -2.39 5.98
CA ARG A 304 41.38 -1.36 6.33
C ARG A 304 40.46 -1.07 5.15
N TYR A 305 39.21 -0.73 5.46
CA TYR A 305 38.16 -0.52 4.48
C TYR A 305 37.38 0.76 4.80
N PRO A 306 36.75 1.39 3.79
CA PRO A 306 35.87 2.51 4.03
C PRO A 306 34.75 2.14 5.02
N GLU A 307 34.49 3.00 6.00
CA GLU A 307 33.52 2.76 7.06
C GLU A 307 32.15 3.38 6.72
N PHE A 308 31.08 2.59 6.84
CA PHE A 308 29.70 3.01 6.55
C PHE A 308 28.68 2.36 7.47
N GLU A 309 27.63 3.10 7.83
CA GLU A 309 26.35 2.48 8.20
C GLU A 309 25.78 1.82 6.95
N ILE A 310 25.30 0.58 7.04
CA ILE A 310 24.89 -0.20 5.88
C ILE A 310 23.47 -0.74 6.01
N MET A 311 22.75 -0.72 4.89
CA MET A 311 21.50 -1.44 4.68
C MET A 311 21.69 -2.46 3.55
N ILE A 312 21.39 -3.73 3.80
CA ILE A 312 21.47 -4.81 2.81
C ILE A 312 20.06 -5.26 2.45
N GLY A 313 19.71 -5.20 1.16
CA GLY A 313 18.36 -5.38 0.64
C GLY A 313 17.53 -4.11 0.68
N GLY A 314 16.37 -4.14 0.01
CA GLY A 314 15.52 -2.96 -0.19
C GLY A 314 14.05 -3.31 -0.40
N GLY A 315 13.57 -3.10 -1.62
CA GLY A 315 12.14 -3.18 -1.96
C GLY A 315 11.29 -2.17 -1.18
N ALA A 316 10.09 -2.58 -0.76
CA ALA A 316 9.20 -1.75 0.05
C ALA A 316 9.83 -1.22 1.36
N ALA A 317 10.85 -1.90 1.92
CA ALA A 317 11.51 -1.45 3.15
C ALA A 317 12.30 -0.15 2.96
N LEU A 318 12.55 0.28 1.72
CA LEU A 318 13.18 1.56 1.39
C LEU A 318 12.38 2.78 1.89
N ALA A 319 11.11 2.61 2.27
CA ALA A 319 10.34 3.60 3.02
C ALA A 319 11.05 4.01 4.33
N GLY A 320 11.85 3.12 4.91
CA GLY A 320 12.63 3.34 6.13
C GLY A 320 14.11 3.67 5.91
N ARG A 321 14.55 3.85 4.66
CA ARG A 321 15.97 4.05 4.33
C ARG A 321 16.52 5.33 4.96
N ASP A 322 17.67 5.23 5.64
CA ASP A 322 18.49 6.40 5.99
C ASP A 322 19.29 6.85 4.73
N PRO A 323 19.12 8.09 4.24
CA PRO A 323 19.90 8.62 3.11
C PRO A 323 21.42 8.68 3.35
N GLY A 324 21.87 8.66 4.61
CA GLY A 324 23.29 8.64 4.97
C GLY A 324 23.92 7.23 4.98
N ALA A 325 23.10 6.17 5.01
CA ALA A 325 23.59 4.80 4.97
C ALA A 325 23.89 4.34 3.54
N LEU A 326 24.90 3.49 3.39
CA LEU A 326 25.19 2.78 2.14
C LEU A 326 24.12 1.70 1.94
N LEU A 327 23.35 1.80 0.86
CA LEU A 327 22.44 0.73 0.45
C LEU A 327 23.19 -0.26 -0.45
N VAL A 328 23.05 -1.55 -0.18
CA VAL A 328 23.42 -2.62 -1.12
C VAL A 328 22.17 -3.43 -1.44
N ASP A 329 21.65 -3.28 -2.65
CA ASP A 329 20.37 -3.87 -3.03
C ASP A 329 20.33 -4.19 -4.53
N ALA A 330 20.03 -5.44 -4.88
CA ALA A 330 19.82 -5.82 -6.26
C ALA A 330 18.42 -5.36 -6.69
N ARG A 331 18.37 -4.49 -7.72
CA ARG A 331 17.13 -3.96 -8.28
C ARG A 331 16.19 -5.08 -8.70
N GLY A 332 14.88 -4.91 -8.43
CA GLY A 332 13.84 -5.82 -8.92
C GLY A 332 13.72 -7.14 -8.16
N ARG A 333 14.32 -7.26 -6.97
CA ARG A 333 13.97 -8.35 -6.05
C ARG A 333 12.61 -8.10 -5.40
N TRP A 334 12.03 -9.14 -4.80
CA TRP A 334 10.80 -9.13 -3.98
C TRP A 334 10.43 -7.72 -3.45
N HIS A 335 9.27 -7.15 -3.79
CA HIS A 335 8.00 -7.78 -4.27
C HIS A 335 7.77 -7.73 -5.80
N VAL A 336 8.82 -7.58 -6.61
CA VAL A 336 8.70 -7.36 -8.05
C VAL A 336 8.67 -8.70 -8.81
N ASP A 337 7.50 -9.34 -8.86
CA ASP A 337 7.27 -10.46 -9.80
C ASP A 337 7.17 -9.92 -11.25
N PRO A 338 7.58 -10.65 -12.30
CA PRO A 338 7.51 -10.23 -13.72
C PRO A 338 6.08 -10.30 -14.28
N ILE A 339 5.12 -9.79 -13.52
CA ILE A 339 3.71 -9.64 -13.86
C ILE A 339 3.39 -8.16 -14.08
N THR A 340 2.28 -7.87 -14.78
CA THR A 340 1.95 -6.49 -15.16
C THR A 340 1.62 -5.57 -13.98
N ALA A 341 1.22 -6.12 -12.84
CA ALA A 341 0.77 -5.39 -11.66
C ALA A 341 0.89 -6.24 -10.39
N ILE A 342 1.03 -5.62 -9.22
CA ILE A 342 1.13 -6.36 -7.95
C ILE A 342 -0.15 -7.10 -7.60
N VAL A 343 -0.07 -8.01 -6.62
CA VAL A 343 -1.18 -8.85 -6.17
C VAL A 343 -2.43 -8.06 -5.76
N GLN A 344 -2.25 -6.89 -5.14
CA GLN A 344 -3.33 -6.10 -4.56
C GLN A 344 -3.84 -4.95 -5.44
N SER A 345 -5.12 -4.59 -5.29
CA SER A 345 -5.71 -3.38 -5.89
C SER A 345 -5.32 -2.10 -5.17
N ALA A 346 -5.53 -0.94 -5.81
CA ALA A 346 -5.27 0.37 -5.20
C ALA A 346 -6.02 0.55 -3.86
N ASP A 347 -7.29 0.14 -3.78
CA ASP A 347 -8.06 0.17 -2.52
C ASP A 347 -7.45 -0.74 -1.44
N GLN A 348 -6.98 -1.93 -1.81
CA GLN A 348 -6.39 -2.88 -0.86
C GLN A 348 -5.08 -2.35 -0.26
N VAL A 349 -4.27 -1.64 -1.04
CA VAL A 349 -2.99 -1.05 -0.58
C VAL A 349 -3.06 0.46 -0.30
N ARG A 350 -4.25 1.04 -0.15
CA ARG A 350 -4.44 2.50 -0.02
C ARG A 350 -3.61 3.17 1.08
N HIS A 351 -3.31 2.45 2.17
CA HIS A 351 -2.48 2.97 3.26
C HIS A 351 -1.00 3.07 2.91
N LEU A 352 -0.55 2.56 1.75
CA LEU A 352 0.82 2.69 1.29
C LEU A 352 1.30 4.15 1.31
N ARG A 353 0.42 5.08 0.96
CA ARG A 353 0.71 6.52 0.98
C ARG A 353 1.25 7.01 2.33
N GLN A 354 0.75 6.45 3.44
CA GLN A 354 1.16 6.81 4.79
C GLN A 354 2.61 6.44 5.10
N SER A 355 3.19 5.49 4.35
CA SER A 355 4.60 5.12 4.50
C SER A 355 5.56 6.15 3.90
N GLY A 356 5.08 7.02 3.00
CA GLY A 356 5.93 7.90 2.20
C GLY A 356 6.61 7.20 1.01
N MET A 357 6.23 5.95 0.69
CA MET A 357 6.80 5.17 -0.41
C MET A 357 6.14 5.47 -1.77
N GLY A 358 4.85 5.84 -1.80
CA GLY A 358 4.11 6.14 -3.02
C GLY A 358 2.60 6.12 -2.82
N ASP A 359 1.83 6.60 -3.80
CA ASP A 359 0.36 6.61 -3.78
C ASP A 359 -0.25 5.66 -4.83
N PRO A 360 -0.93 4.56 -4.44
CA PRO A 360 -1.56 3.63 -5.36
C PRO A 360 -2.53 4.26 -6.37
N TYR A 361 -3.31 5.27 -5.95
CA TYR A 361 -4.34 5.88 -6.81
C TYR A 361 -3.76 6.75 -7.91
N GLN A 362 -2.46 7.07 -7.84
CA GLN A 362 -1.78 7.81 -8.88
C GLN A 362 -1.75 7.05 -10.22
N PHE A 363 -1.68 5.71 -10.16
CA PHE A 363 -1.43 4.87 -11.34
C PHE A 363 -2.46 3.76 -11.58
N ALA A 364 -3.43 3.59 -10.67
CA ALA A 364 -4.47 2.57 -10.76
C ALA A 364 -5.82 3.12 -10.28
N GLY A 365 -6.90 2.67 -10.92
CA GLY A 365 -8.25 2.84 -10.39
C GLY A 365 -8.47 2.03 -9.10
N PRO A 366 -9.54 2.31 -8.33
CA PRO A 366 -9.77 1.71 -7.01
C PRO A 366 -9.68 0.17 -6.95
N GLN A 367 -10.32 -0.49 -7.93
CA GLN A 367 -10.36 -1.96 -8.06
C GLN A 367 -9.25 -2.51 -8.98
N GLU A 368 -8.44 -1.65 -9.60
CA GLU A 368 -7.33 -2.05 -10.46
C GLU A 368 -6.10 -2.39 -9.62
N ARG A 369 -5.35 -3.42 -10.05
CA ARG A 369 -4.06 -3.78 -9.47
C ARG A 369 -3.03 -2.68 -9.75
N VAL A 370 -2.16 -2.39 -8.78
CA VAL A 370 -1.13 -1.35 -8.94
C VAL A 370 -0.06 -1.80 -9.94
N PRO A 371 0.21 -1.05 -11.03
CA PRO A 371 1.14 -1.47 -12.07
C PRO A 371 2.56 -1.68 -11.57
N LEU A 372 3.26 -2.68 -12.12
CA LEU A 372 4.66 -2.95 -11.77
C LEU A 372 5.59 -1.74 -11.99
N PRO A 373 5.46 -0.95 -13.09
CA PRO A 373 6.27 0.25 -13.26
C PRO A 373 6.10 1.30 -12.15
N ALA A 374 4.96 1.32 -11.44
CA ALA A 374 4.76 2.23 -10.30
C ALA A 374 5.67 1.85 -9.13
N LEU A 375 5.76 0.55 -8.82
CA LEU A 375 6.68 0.04 -7.81
C LEU A 375 8.13 0.33 -8.19
N GLN A 376 8.50 0.05 -9.43
CA GLN A 376 9.86 0.32 -9.94
C GLN A 376 10.21 1.81 -9.80
N LEU A 377 9.30 2.71 -10.18
CA LEU A 377 9.47 4.15 -9.97
C LEU A 377 9.68 4.49 -8.49
N TRP A 378 8.87 3.92 -7.59
CA TRP A 378 8.92 4.20 -6.16
C TRP A 378 10.21 3.69 -5.51
N GLU A 379 10.57 2.44 -5.76
CA GLU A 379 11.76 1.79 -5.26
C GLU A 379 13.03 2.45 -5.78
N ASP A 380 13.14 2.69 -7.09
CA ASP A 380 14.34 3.27 -7.68
C ASP A 380 14.53 4.73 -7.22
N THR A 381 13.44 5.48 -7.03
CA THR A 381 13.51 6.84 -6.46
C THR A 381 13.90 6.81 -4.99
N ALA A 382 13.36 5.89 -4.19
CA ALA A 382 13.73 5.76 -2.77
C ALA A 382 15.18 5.26 -2.60
N ALA A 383 15.64 4.35 -3.46
CA ALA A 383 17.01 3.89 -3.52
C ALA A 383 17.97 5.01 -3.95
N ALA A 384 17.57 5.91 -4.83
CA ALA A 384 18.45 7.00 -5.28
C ALA A 384 18.65 8.15 -4.27
N ARG A 385 18.09 8.08 -3.05
CA ARG A 385 18.19 9.12 -2.01
C ARG A 385 19.59 9.30 -1.41
N GLY A 386 20.48 8.33 -1.56
CA GLY A 386 21.82 8.34 -0.96
C GLY A 386 22.77 7.34 -1.63
N PRO A 387 23.98 7.13 -1.08
CA PRO A 387 24.96 6.18 -1.63
C PRO A 387 24.35 4.78 -1.78
N LEU A 388 24.48 4.16 -2.95
CA LEU A 388 23.95 2.83 -3.20
C LEU A 388 24.89 2.02 -4.08
N VAL A 389 24.85 0.70 -3.95
CA VAL A 389 25.43 -0.24 -4.89
C VAL A 389 24.36 -1.25 -5.30
N ASP A 390 24.11 -1.33 -6.60
CA ASP A 390 23.30 -2.40 -7.17
C ASP A 390 24.10 -3.71 -7.06
N GLY A 391 23.64 -4.63 -6.21
CA GLY A 391 24.41 -5.85 -5.93
C GLY A 391 23.91 -6.61 -4.71
N ARG A 392 24.72 -7.57 -4.27
CA ARG A 392 24.48 -8.37 -3.06
C ARG A 392 25.61 -8.12 -2.07
N ALA A 393 25.35 -8.31 -0.79
CA ALA A 393 26.37 -8.24 0.24
C ALA A 393 26.27 -9.41 1.21
N GLU A 394 27.43 -9.89 1.64
CA GLU A 394 27.59 -10.85 2.73
C GLU A 394 28.35 -10.19 3.87
N LEU A 395 27.93 -10.49 5.11
CA LEU A 395 28.60 -10.04 6.31
C LEU A 395 29.56 -11.11 6.82
N GLY A 396 30.79 -10.72 7.12
CA GLY A 396 31.82 -11.55 7.71
C GLY A 396 32.51 -10.86 8.87
N VAL A 397 33.23 -11.63 9.68
CA VAL A 397 34.03 -11.12 10.80
C VAL A 397 35.51 -11.20 10.44
N SER A 398 36.22 -10.07 10.47
CA SER A 398 37.65 -10.02 10.19
C SER A 398 38.46 -10.73 11.29
N ALA A 399 39.75 -10.99 11.04
CA ALA A 399 40.66 -11.56 12.05
C ALA A 399 40.73 -10.72 13.33
N GLU A 400 40.62 -9.39 13.21
CA GLU A 400 40.58 -8.46 14.35
C GLU A 400 39.20 -8.36 15.01
N GLY A 401 38.20 -9.09 14.51
CA GLY A 401 36.83 -9.06 15.02
C GLY A 401 36.02 -7.85 14.59
N ARG A 402 36.32 -7.25 13.42
CA ARG A 402 35.50 -6.18 12.83
C ARG A 402 34.47 -6.79 11.90
N LEU A 403 33.27 -6.20 11.86
CA LEU A 403 32.23 -6.63 10.93
C LEU A 403 32.50 -6.00 9.55
N ILE A 404 32.66 -6.85 8.54
CA ILE A 404 32.98 -6.45 7.15
C ILE A 404 31.82 -6.88 6.26
N ALA A 405 31.35 -5.97 5.41
CA ALA A 405 30.45 -6.32 4.32
C ALA A 405 31.28 -6.48 3.03
N GLU A 406 31.19 -7.66 2.43
CA GLU A 406 31.73 -7.95 1.11
C GLU A 406 30.60 -7.77 0.08
N ILE A 407 30.76 -6.77 -0.77
CA ILE A 407 29.76 -6.33 -1.74
C ILE A 407 30.15 -6.92 -3.10
N VAL A 408 29.23 -7.68 -3.69
CA VAL A 408 29.33 -8.21 -5.06
C VAL A 408 28.43 -7.36 -5.96
N PRO A 409 29.00 -6.48 -6.80
CA PRO A 409 28.23 -5.66 -7.73
C PRO A 409 27.47 -6.49 -8.77
N ALA A 410 26.26 -6.05 -9.11
CA ALA A 410 25.44 -6.68 -10.15
C ALA A 410 25.99 -6.47 -11.57
N ASP A 411 26.89 -5.51 -11.77
CA ASP A 411 27.54 -5.24 -13.06
C ASP A 411 28.68 -6.23 -13.39
N GLY A 412 28.94 -7.20 -12.51
CA GLY A 412 30.00 -8.21 -12.67
C GLY A 412 31.41 -7.70 -12.38
N SER A 413 31.57 -6.45 -11.92
CA SER A 413 32.87 -5.92 -11.53
C SER A 413 33.37 -6.50 -10.19
N ASP A 414 34.67 -6.34 -9.92
CA ASP A 414 35.31 -6.95 -8.76
C ASP A 414 34.62 -6.56 -7.43
N PRO A 415 34.46 -7.52 -6.49
CA PRO A 415 33.91 -7.26 -5.18
C PRO A 415 34.63 -6.14 -4.42
N VAL A 416 33.88 -5.41 -3.60
CA VAL A 416 34.40 -4.30 -2.76
C VAL A 416 34.07 -4.58 -1.31
N LYS A 417 34.97 -4.21 -0.40
CA LYS A 417 34.80 -4.42 1.05
C LYS A 417 34.60 -3.10 1.78
N VAL A 418 33.66 -3.08 2.71
CA VAL A 418 33.41 -1.94 3.61
C VAL A 418 33.35 -2.41 5.06
N GLU A 419 33.85 -1.58 5.97
CA GLU A 419 33.75 -1.82 7.41
C GLU A 419 32.39 -1.31 7.89
N VAL A 420 31.65 -2.14 8.63
CA VAL A 420 30.30 -1.79 9.08
C VAL A 420 30.36 -0.94 10.34
N LYS A 421 29.81 0.27 10.26
CA LYS A 421 29.60 1.17 11.40
C LYS A 421 28.27 0.86 12.09
N GLY A 422 28.34 0.55 13.38
CA GLY A 422 27.14 0.25 14.18
C GLY A 422 26.48 -1.07 13.80
N ALA A 423 25.16 -1.16 13.99
CA ALA A 423 24.37 -2.34 13.62
C ALA A 423 23.86 -2.21 12.17
N PRO A 424 24.22 -3.14 11.25
CA PRO A 424 23.67 -3.14 9.91
C PRO A 424 22.16 -3.44 9.93
N LEU A 425 21.45 -2.90 8.95
CA LEU A 425 20.03 -3.20 8.72
C LEU A 425 19.89 -4.19 7.56
N ILE A 426 19.19 -5.30 7.77
CA ILE A 426 18.93 -6.33 6.75
C ILE A 426 17.44 -6.31 6.36
N ALA A 427 17.17 -6.20 5.06
CA ALA A 427 15.84 -6.15 4.47
C ALA A 427 15.80 -6.90 3.11
N THR A 428 16.33 -8.13 3.08
CA THR A 428 16.58 -8.90 1.84
C THR A 428 15.34 -9.56 1.21
N GLY A 429 14.13 -9.22 1.66
CA GLY A 429 12.90 -9.89 1.22
C GLY A 429 12.61 -11.20 1.97
N ILE A 430 11.67 -11.99 1.47
CA ILE A 430 11.34 -13.29 2.07
C ILE A 430 12.45 -14.34 1.78
N PRO A 431 12.65 -15.35 2.66
CA PRO A 431 13.60 -16.45 2.44
C PRO A 431 13.28 -17.25 1.16
N PRO A 432 14.15 -18.13 0.64
CA PRO A 432 13.82 -18.93 -0.54
C PRO A 432 12.74 -20.00 -0.29
N GLU A 433 12.11 -20.49 -1.37
CA GLU A 433 11.20 -21.65 -1.38
C GLU A 433 11.92 -22.96 -0.96
N ILE A 434 11.13 -23.96 -0.55
CA ILE A 434 11.61 -25.28 -0.07
C ILE A 434 11.48 -26.35 -1.15
N ILE A 435 12.49 -27.21 -1.28
CA ILE A 435 12.47 -28.41 -2.13
C ILE A 435 11.33 -29.34 -1.67
N PRO A 436 10.47 -29.85 -2.57
CA PRO A 436 9.42 -30.82 -2.22
C PRO A 436 9.97 -32.03 -1.47
N GLY A 437 9.49 -32.21 -0.24
CA GLY A 437 9.89 -33.30 0.65
C GLY A 437 10.95 -32.98 1.69
N ALA A 438 11.61 -31.81 1.62
CA ALA A 438 12.59 -31.47 2.64
C ALA A 438 11.92 -31.19 4.01
N ASP A 439 12.57 -31.60 5.10
CA ASP A 439 12.08 -31.32 6.46
C ASP A 439 12.20 -29.81 6.72
N ARG A 440 11.09 -29.16 7.10
CA ARG A 440 11.05 -27.70 7.31
C ARG A 440 11.98 -27.18 8.43
N ARG A 441 12.42 -28.04 9.35
CA ARG A 441 13.34 -27.72 10.44
C ARG A 441 14.80 -27.88 10.02
N ILE A 442 15.06 -28.66 8.97
CA ILE A 442 16.39 -28.96 8.43
C ILE A 442 16.30 -28.90 6.89
N PRO A 443 15.94 -27.75 6.32
CA PRO A 443 15.50 -27.69 4.92
C PRO A 443 16.63 -27.75 3.90
N THR A 444 17.89 -27.61 4.32
CA THR A 444 19.04 -27.59 3.40
C THR A 444 19.91 -28.84 3.52
N GLU A 445 20.56 -29.21 2.41
CA GLU A 445 21.56 -30.29 2.39
C GLU A 445 22.66 -30.04 3.44
N ARG A 446 23.17 -28.81 3.54
CA ARG A 446 24.27 -28.49 4.46
C ARG A 446 23.89 -28.69 5.93
N GLU A 447 22.70 -28.26 6.32
CA GLU A 447 22.18 -28.47 7.69
C GLU A 447 21.94 -29.94 7.96
N ALA A 448 21.36 -30.68 6.99
CA ALA A 448 21.13 -32.11 7.11
C ALA A 448 22.44 -32.87 7.29
N THR A 449 23.45 -32.55 6.48
CA THR A 449 24.80 -33.13 6.57
C THR A 449 25.46 -32.82 7.91
N ALA A 450 25.29 -31.62 8.47
CA ALA A 450 25.82 -31.27 9.79
C ALA A 450 25.16 -32.09 10.91
N VAL A 451 23.82 -32.19 10.92
CA VAL A 451 23.06 -33.01 11.89
C VAL A 451 23.50 -34.47 11.84
N LEU A 452 23.66 -35.03 10.64
CA LEU A 452 24.08 -36.41 10.45
C LEU A 452 25.54 -36.62 10.89
N ALA A 453 26.44 -35.67 10.61
CA ALA A 453 27.81 -35.71 11.09
C ALA A 453 27.91 -35.67 12.62
N GLU A 454 27.06 -34.88 13.29
CA GLU A 454 26.96 -34.84 14.76
C GLU A 454 26.45 -36.18 15.32
N ALA A 455 25.41 -36.76 14.72
CA ALA A 455 24.88 -38.06 15.13
C ALA A 455 25.92 -39.18 14.97
N LEU A 456 26.70 -39.17 13.89
CA LEU A 456 27.81 -40.10 13.67
C LEU A 456 28.93 -39.93 14.70
N THR A 457 29.24 -38.68 15.07
CA THR A 457 30.20 -38.40 16.16
C THR A 457 29.70 -38.98 17.49
N ALA A 458 28.42 -38.78 17.81
CA ALA A 458 27.82 -39.23 19.06
C ALA A 458 27.78 -40.76 19.19
N ALA A 459 27.73 -41.48 18.06
CA ALA A 459 27.76 -42.93 18.05
C ALA A 459 29.11 -43.52 18.48
N GLY A 460 30.21 -42.81 18.23
CA GLY A 460 31.55 -43.16 18.72
C GLY A 460 32.12 -44.48 18.19
N THR A 461 31.60 -45.03 17.09
CA THR A 461 32.14 -46.24 16.45
C THR A 461 33.18 -45.88 15.37
N PRO A 462 34.18 -46.75 15.10
CA PRO A 462 35.14 -46.53 14.03
C PRO A 462 34.48 -46.34 12.65
N GLU A 463 33.41 -47.10 12.39
CA GLU A 463 32.64 -47.02 11.14
C GLU A 463 31.90 -45.68 11.02
N ALA A 464 31.33 -45.18 12.12
CA ALA A 464 30.63 -43.89 12.13
C ALA A 464 31.61 -42.71 11.95
N GLU A 465 32.78 -42.73 12.59
CA GLU A 465 33.81 -41.71 12.39
C GLU A 465 34.37 -41.72 10.95
N ALA A 466 34.59 -42.90 10.37
CA ALA A 466 35.00 -43.03 8.98
C ALA A 466 33.91 -42.52 8.01
N ALA A 467 32.64 -42.80 8.29
CA ALA A 467 31.51 -42.28 7.51
C ALA A 467 31.40 -40.75 7.63
N ARG A 468 31.56 -40.20 8.85
CA ARG A 468 31.59 -38.75 9.10
C ARG A 468 32.70 -38.07 8.32
N ALA A 469 33.92 -38.62 8.34
CA ALA A 469 35.04 -38.06 7.60
C ALA A 469 34.79 -38.05 6.08
N ARG A 470 34.20 -39.13 5.53
CA ARG A 470 33.78 -39.20 4.13
C ARG A 470 32.71 -38.16 3.80
N LEU A 471 31.69 -38.06 4.66
CA LEU A 471 30.57 -37.13 4.50
C LEU A 471 31.03 -35.66 4.48
N LEU A 472 31.92 -35.28 5.41
CA LEU A 472 32.46 -33.91 5.49
C LEU A 472 33.47 -33.60 4.37
N ALA A 473 34.07 -34.62 3.75
CA ALA A 473 35.01 -34.47 2.64
C ALA A 473 34.34 -34.40 1.27
N LEU A 474 33.02 -34.60 1.18
CA LEU A 474 32.29 -34.43 -0.08
C LEU A 474 32.48 -32.99 -0.60
N PRO A 475 32.55 -32.80 -1.93
CA PRO A 475 32.57 -31.46 -2.52
C PRO A 475 31.21 -30.78 -2.34
N ASP A 476 31.21 -29.46 -2.21
CA ASP A 476 29.98 -28.67 -2.24
C ASP A 476 29.41 -28.62 -3.67
N GLY A 477 28.08 -28.60 -3.81
CA GLY A 477 27.39 -28.48 -5.10
C GLY A 477 26.42 -29.64 -5.40
N GLU A 478 25.91 -29.65 -6.63
CA GLU A 478 24.96 -30.65 -7.13
C GLU A 478 25.49 -32.09 -7.01
N GLY A 479 24.59 -33.02 -6.66
CA GLY A 479 24.91 -34.45 -6.51
C GLY A 479 25.52 -34.80 -5.16
N ARG A 480 25.85 -33.81 -4.32
CA ARG A 480 26.32 -34.02 -2.95
C ARG A 480 25.30 -34.77 -2.10
N ALA A 481 24.00 -34.47 -2.25
CA ALA A 481 22.95 -35.14 -1.50
C ALA A 481 22.87 -36.65 -1.84
N ALA A 482 22.96 -37.01 -3.12
CA ALA A 482 23.00 -38.40 -3.55
C ALA A 482 24.25 -39.13 -3.02
N ALA A 483 25.43 -38.51 -3.13
CA ALA A 483 26.68 -39.07 -2.60
C ALA A 483 26.65 -39.22 -1.06
N ALA A 484 26.04 -38.27 -0.34
CA ALA A 484 25.84 -38.36 1.09
C ALA A 484 24.95 -39.58 1.44
N LEU A 485 23.85 -39.80 0.72
CA LEU A 485 22.99 -40.96 0.93
C LEU A 485 23.73 -42.29 0.68
N GLU A 486 24.64 -42.35 -0.29
CA GLU A 486 25.48 -43.54 -0.52
C GLU A 486 26.40 -43.83 0.67
N VAL A 487 27.03 -42.80 1.25
CA VAL A 487 27.85 -42.96 2.47
C VAL A 487 27.01 -43.47 3.64
N LEU A 488 25.78 -42.97 3.78
CA LEU A 488 24.87 -43.29 4.89
C LEU A 488 24.17 -44.66 4.71
N ALA A 489 24.14 -45.20 3.49
CA ALA A 489 23.54 -46.49 3.17
C ALA A 489 24.36 -47.70 3.65
N ASP A 490 25.63 -47.50 4.05
CA ASP A 490 26.48 -48.53 4.63
C ASP A 490 25.79 -49.16 5.86
N PRO A 491 25.50 -50.48 5.87
CA PRO A 491 24.66 -51.11 6.91
C PRO A 491 25.03 -50.77 8.37
N PRO A 492 26.31 -50.79 8.81
CA PRO A 492 26.72 -50.33 10.14
C PRO A 492 26.36 -48.86 10.42
N VAL A 493 26.47 -47.98 9.43
CA VAL A 493 26.17 -46.55 9.54
C VAL A 493 24.67 -46.32 9.61
N SER A 494 23.91 -46.97 8.73
CA SER A 494 22.45 -46.92 8.71
C SER A 494 21.82 -47.43 10.00
N ALA A 495 22.36 -48.51 10.57
CA ALA A 495 21.92 -49.04 11.87
C ALA A 495 22.15 -48.05 13.02
N VAL A 496 23.31 -47.37 13.03
CA VAL A 496 23.64 -46.33 14.00
C VAL A 496 22.68 -45.15 13.91
N LEU A 497 22.44 -44.64 12.70
CA LEU A 497 21.55 -43.49 12.49
C LEU A 497 20.10 -43.83 12.82
N SER A 498 19.63 -45.03 12.47
CA SER A 498 18.29 -45.52 12.79
C SER A 498 18.08 -45.72 14.30
N ALA A 499 19.15 -46.03 15.05
CA ALA A 499 19.12 -46.16 16.49
C ALA A 499 19.30 -44.82 17.24
N SER A 500 19.58 -43.72 16.52
CA SER A 500 19.74 -42.41 17.12
C SER A 500 18.46 -41.95 17.81
N ALA A 501 18.59 -41.44 19.03
CA ALA A 501 17.49 -40.82 19.77
C ALA A 501 17.25 -39.35 19.34
N ASP A 502 18.12 -38.78 18.51
CA ASP A 502 17.94 -37.42 18.01
C ASP A 502 16.85 -37.36 16.93
N ALA A 503 15.73 -36.72 17.28
CA ALA A 503 14.58 -36.53 16.42
C ALA A 503 14.87 -35.71 15.14
N LYS A 504 16.05 -35.09 15.02
CA LYS A 504 16.53 -34.41 13.81
C LYS A 504 17.08 -35.37 12.76
N VAL A 505 17.59 -36.54 13.14
CA VAL A 505 18.22 -37.49 12.20
C VAL A 505 17.27 -37.99 11.10
N PRO A 506 16.01 -38.37 11.39
CA PRO A 506 15.07 -38.74 10.34
C PRO A 506 14.78 -37.60 9.37
N GLY A 507 14.57 -36.38 9.87
CA GLY A 507 14.31 -35.20 9.05
C GLY A 507 15.50 -34.80 8.18
N ALA A 508 16.73 -34.91 8.70
CA ALA A 508 17.94 -34.70 7.91
C ALA A 508 18.06 -35.73 6.76
N THR A 509 17.73 -36.99 7.04
CA THR A 509 17.72 -38.04 6.00
C THR A 509 16.65 -37.79 4.94
N GLU A 510 15.46 -37.31 5.35
CA GLU A 510 14.36 -36.92 4.46
C GLU A 510 14.78 -35.79 3.52
N THR A 511 15.41 -34.74 4.06
CA THR A 511 15.96 -33.63 3.26
C THR A 511 16.97 -34.09 2.24
N LEU A 512 17.93 -34.95 2.60
CA LEU A 512 18.90 -35.47 1.61
C LEU A 512 18.21 -36.27 0.49
N ARG A 513 17.18 -37.07 0.81
CA ARG A 513 16.41 -37.84 -0.21
C ARG A 513 15.63 -36.91 -1.13
N ALA A 514 14.96 -35.89 -0.58
CA ALA A 514 14.23 -34.89 -1.33
C ALA A 514 15.15 -34.11 -2.28
N THR A 515 16.30 -33.64 -1.78
CA THR A 515 17.30 -32.95 -2.61
C THR A 515 17.85 -33.85 -3.71
N ALA A 516 18.20 -35.10 -3.42
CA ALA A 516 18.68 -36.04 -4.44
C ALA A 516 17.61 -36.35 -5.50
N ALA A 517 16.34 -36.47 -5.12
CA ALA A 517 15.24 -36.67 -6.06
C ALA A 517 15.01 -35.44 -6.95
N TRP A 518 15.11 -34.24 -6.36
CA TRP A 518 15.03 -32.97 -7.08
C TRP A 518 16.14 -32.81 -8.11
N GLU A 519 17.40 -33.00 -7.70
CA GLU A 519 18.57 -32.95 -8.58
C GLU A 519 18.45 -33.96 -9.73
N ARG A 520 18.02 -35.20 -9.43
CA ARG A 520 17.79 -36.23 -10.45
C ARG A 520 16.69 -35.83 -11.44
N ALA A 521 15.60 -35.25 -10.97
CA ALA A 521 14.53 -34.77 -11.85
C ALA A 521 15.04 -33.64 -12.76
N ALA A 522 15.84 -32.72 -12.21
CA ALA A 522 16.44 -31.63 -12.97
C ALA A 522 17.44 -32.13 -14.03
N GLU A 523 18.22 -33.16 -13.72
CA GLU A 523 19.12 -33.83 -14.67
C GLU A 523 18.34 -34.48 -15.84
N LEU A 524 17.24 -35.17 -15.53
CA LEU A 524 16.39 -35.83 -16.54
C LEU A 524 15.50 -34.86 -17.33
N ALA A 525 15.28 -33.66 -16.80
CA ALA A 525 14.45 -32.63 -17.42
C ALA A 525 15.07 -31.22 -17.26
N PRO A 526 16.21 -30.94 -17.93
CA PRO A 526 16.91 -29.66 -17.79
C PRO A 526 16.02 -28.48 -18.13
N GLY A 527 16.03 -27.44 -17.28
CA GLY A 527 15.21 -26.23 -17.43
C GLY A 527 13.70 -26.42 -17.19
N ARG A 528 13.26 -27.60 -16.73
CA ARG A 528 11.84 -27.92 -16.49
C ARG A 528 11.52 -28.27 -15.03
N VAL A 529 12.52 -28.29 -14.16
CA VAL A 529 12.38 -28.44 -12.70
C VAL A 529 12.88 -27.14 -12.08
N LEU A 530 11.97 -26.34 -11.52
CA LEU A 530 12.25 -24.97 -11.11
C LEU A 530 11.73 -24.71 -9.69
N MET A 531 12.44 -23.90 -8.92
CA MET A 531 11.91 -23.28 -7.72
C MET A 531 10.98 -22.11 -8.11
N GLY A 532 9.97 -21.83 -7.29
CA GLY A 532 9.08 -20.70 -7.53
C GLY A 532 9.78 -19.34 -7.55
N ASP A 533 10.94 -19.22 -6.89
CA ASP A 533 11.78 -18.03 -6.94
C ASP A 533 12.43 -17.83 -8.31
N GLU A 534 12.82 -18.90 -9.01
CA GLU A 534 13.44 -18.79 -10.35
C GLU A 534 12.45 -18.26 -11.39
N VAL A 535 11.21 -18.76 -11.33
CA VAL A 535 10.12 -18.26 -12.20
C VAL A 535 9.72 -16.84 -11.79
N GLY A 536 9.68 -16.55 -10.48
CA GLY A 536 9.41 -15.22 -9.92
C GLY A 536 10.50 -14.18 -10.20
N ASP A 537 11.76 -14.58 -10.39
CA ASP A 537 12.86 -13.70 -10.80
C ASP A 537 12.97 -13.58 -12.34
N GLY A 538 12.13 -14.31 -13.08
CA GLY A 538 12.14 -14.34 -14.55
C GLY A 538 13.28 -15.16 -15.17
N GLU A 539 13.93 -16.01 -14.38
CA GLU A 539 15.06 -16.87 -14.77
C GLU A 539 14.59 -18.20 -15.38
N TYR A 540 13.59 -18.17 -16.27
CA TYR A 540 13.06 -19.37 -16.92
C TYR A 540 12.64 -19.13 -18.37
N ASP A 541 12.59 -20.21 -19.17
CA ASP A 541 12.05 -20.18 -20.53
C ASP A 541 10.62 -20.72 -20.55
N PRO A 542 9.59 -19.89 -20.84
CA PRO A 542 8.20 -20.34 -20.87
C PRO A 542 7.88 -21.33 -21.99
N ALA A 543 8.70 -21.43 -23.04
CA ALA A 543 8.43 -22.28 -24.19
C ALA A 543 8.80 -23.77 -23.97
N VAL A 544 9.48 -24.11 -22.87
CA VAL A 544 9.98 -25.47 -22.59
C VAL A 544 8.88 -26.47 -22.24
N ALA A 545 7.69 -26.00 -21.89
CA ALA A 545 6.59 -26.83 -21.41
C ALA A 545 5.22 -26.24 -21.79
N LYS A 546 4.26 -27.12 -22.07
CA LYS A 546 2.86 -26.74 -22.25
C LYS A 546 2.03 -27.06 -21.02
N ASP A 547 2.32 -28.19 -20.38
CA ASP A 547 1.71 -28.59 -19.11
C ASP A 547 2.65 -28.28 -17.93
N TRP A 548 2.25 -27.39 -17.03
CA TRP A 548 3.04 -26.98 -15.87
C TRP A 548 2.39 -27.47 -14.58
N VAL A 549 3.11 -28.26 -13.79
CA VAL A 549 2.71 -28.63 -12.43
C VAL A 549 3.31 -27.62 -11.46
N ILE A 550 2.48 -26.94 -10.67
CA ILE A 550 2.94 -26.09 -9.58
C ILE A 550 2.64 -26.79 -8.26
N ALA A 551 3.69 -27.13 -7.53
CA ALA A 551 3.63 -27.71 -6.21
C ALA A 551 3.37 -26.63 -5.16
N GLY A 552 2.10 -26.37 -4.91
CA GLY A 552 1.60 -25.38 -3.98
C GLY A 552 0.32 -24.71 -4.49
N VAL A 553 -0.42 -24.09 -3.58
CA VAL A 553 -1.58 -23.24 -3.87
C VAL A 553 -1.54 -21.91 -3.10
N GLY A 554 -0.35 -21.55 -2.60
CA GLY A 554 -0.11 -20.31 -1.87
C GLY A 554 0.09 -19.11 -2.79
N GLY A 555 0.40 -17.94 -2.21
CA GLY A 555 0.64 -16.71 -2.98
C GLY A 555 1.72 -16.86 -4.06
N ALA A 556 2.85 -17.51 -3.73
CA ALA A 556 3.91 -17.78 -4.71
C ALA A 556 3.44 -18.70 -5.84
N ALA A 557 2.58 -19.69 -5.56
CA ALA A 557 2.04 -20.57 -6.60
C ALA A 557 1.12 -19.82 -7.57
N ILE A 558 0.27 -18.92 -7.04
CA ILE A 558 -0.65 -18.10 -7.83
C ILE A 558 0.12 -17.09 -8.70
N ALA A 559 1.15 -16.45 -8.13
CA ALA A 559 2.02 -15.54 -8.88
C ALA A 559 2.72 -16.28 -10.03
N ASN A 560 3.33 -17.44 -9.76
CA ASN A 560 3.98 -18.25 -10.78
C ASN A 560 2.99 -18.79 -11.83
N ALA A 561 1.77 -19.15 -11.44
CA ALA A 561 0.72 -19.51 -12.38
C ALA A 561 0.38 -18.35 -13.33
N GLU A 562 0.26 -17.13 -12.81
CA GLU A 562 0.03 -15.94 -13.63
C GLU A 562 1.19 -15.66 -14.58
N ILE A 563 2.44 -15.70 -14.10
CA ILE A 563 3.65 -15.49 -14.91
C ILE A 563 3.67 -16.46 -16.10
N ILE A 564 3.48 -17.76 -15.83
CA ILE A 564 3.47 -18.81 -16.85
C ILE A 564 2.33 -18.61 -17.86
N LEU A 565 1.10 -18.35 -17.38
CA LEU A 565 -0.08 -18.20 -18.25
C LEU A 565 -0.04 -16.94 -19.12
N GLN A 566 0.60 -15.87 -18.63
CA GLN A 566 0.84 -14.63 -19.39
C GLN A 566 1.95 -14.81 -20.43
N ALA A 567 3.00 -15.57 -20.11
CA ALA A 567 4.17 -15.73 -20.97
C ALA A 567 3.91 -16.63 -22.19
N ASP A 568 3.10 -17.68 -22.05
CA ASP A 568 2.71 -18.56 -23.17
C ASP A 568 1.17 -18.72 -23.22
N PRO A 569 0.49 -18.30 -24.31
CA PRO A 569 -0.95 -18.44 -24.46
C PRO A 569 -1.45 -19.89 -24.59
N GLU A 570 -0.57 -20.86 -24.82
CA GLU A 570 -0.92 -22.29 -24.88
C GLU A 570 -0.64 -23.05 -23.58
N ALA A 571 0.03 -22.41 -22.60
CA ALA A 571 0.38 -23.07 -21.35
C ALA A 571 -0.86 -23.43 -20.52
N ARG A 572 -0.82 -24.57 -19.84
CA ARG A 572 -1.80 -25.03 -18.86
C ARG A 572 -1.09 -25.22 -17.53
N VAL A 573 -1.73 -24.78 -16.44
CA VAL A 573 -1.17 -24.82 -15.10
C VAL A 573 -2.04 -25.69 -14.19
N PHE A 574 -1.40 -26.65 -13.53
CA PHE A 574 -1.98 -27.53 -12.53
C PHE A 574 -1.38 -27.17 -11.16
N MET A 575 -2.10 -26.40 -10.35
CA MET A 575 -1.69 -26.12 -8.97
C MET A 575 -2.11 -27.28 -8.08
N VAL A 576 -1.17 -27.85 -7.32
CA VAL A 576 -1.40 -29.03 -6.47
C VAL A 576 -1.00 -28.69 -5.04
N GLY A 577 -1.85 -28.95 -4.06
CA GLY A 577 -1.48 -28.73 -2.67
C GLY A 577 -2.65 -28.79 -1.71
N LYS A 578 -2.47 -28.20 -0.53
CA LYS A 578 -3.55 -27.99 0.45
C LYS A 578 -4.60 -27.03 -0.12
N ASP A 579 -5.58 -26.63 0.67
CA ASP A 579 -6.52 -25.59 0.25
C ASP A 579 -5.86 -24.21 0.29
N ALA A 580 -6.23 -23.36 -0.66
CA ALA A 580 -5.75 -21.99 -0.73
C ALA A 580 -6.15 -21.23 0.56
N PRO A 581 -5.22 -20.52 1.23
CA PRO A 581 -5.54 -19.71 2.39
C PRO A 581 -6.66 -18.71 2.12
N PHE A 582 -7.53 -18.47 3.11
CA PHE A 582 -8.68 -17.56 3.01
C PHE A 582 -8.33 -16.17 2.45
N VAL A 583 -7.16 -15.62 2.79
CA VAL A 583 -6.69 -14.32 2.31
C VAL A 583 -6.57 -14.27 0.78
N LEU A 584 -6.21 -15.39 0.13
CA LEU A 584 -6.01 -15.41 -1.32
C LEU A 584 -7.34 -15.33 -2.07
N HIS A 585 -8.42 -15.81 -1.47
CA HIS A 585 -9.77 -15.60 -2.03
C HIS A 585 -10.24 -14.13 -1.93
N ASN A 586 -9.51 -13.29 -1.19
CA ASN A 586 -9.78 -11.86 -1.06
C ASN A 586 -8.85 -11.01 -1.88
N ASP A 587 -7.75 -11.54 -2.39
CA ASP A 587 -6.83 -10.76 -3.20
C ASP A 587 -7.37 -10.59 -4.63
N ALA A 588 -6.96 -9.48 -5.26
CA ALA A 588 -7.41 -9.11 -6.60
C ALA A 588 -6.82 -10.03 -7.69
N GLN A 589 -5.58 -10.51 -7.51
CA GLN A 589 -4.87 -11.36 -8.46
C GLN A 589 -5.56 -12.70 -8.66
N TYR A 590 -5.78 -13.47 -7.60
CA TYR A 590 -6.33 -14.82 -7.69
C TYR A 590 -7.77 -14.82 -8.19
N THR A 591 -8.54 -13.80 -7.80
CA THR A 591 -9.89 -13.60 -8.32
C THR A 591 -9.87 -13.31 -9.82
N ALA A 592 -8.97 -12.45 -10.30
CA ALA A 592 -8.82 -12.17 -11.73
C ALA A 592 -8.33 -13.39 -12.50
N LEU A 593 -7.33 -14.11 -11.97
CA LEU A 593 -6.73 -15.29 -12.59
C LEU A 593 -7.76 -16.40 -12.77
N ARG A 594 -8.57 -16.69 -11.75
CA ARG A 594 -9.65 -17.68 -11.83
C ARG A 594 -10.71 -17.29 -12.86
N ARG A 595 -11.17 -16.03 -12.85
CA ARG A 595 -12.14 -15.56 -13.85
C ARG A 595 -11.63 -15.68 -15.29
N ALA A 596 -10.31 -15.54 -15.49
CA ALA A 596 -9.70 -15.67 -16.81
C ALA A 596 -9.51 -17.14 -17.23
N HIS A 597 -9.02 -18.00 -16.31
CA HIS A 597 -8.47 -19.30 -16.69
C HIS A 597 -9.07 -20.51 -15.98
N ASP A 598 -9.83 -20.34 -14.90
CA ASP A 598 -10.48 -21.44 -14.19
C ASP A 598 -11.90 -21.66 -14.75
N ALA A 599 -12.15 -22.86 -15.27
CA ALA A 599 -13.43 -23.23 -15.88
C ALA A 599 -14.61 -23.13 -14.89
N GLU A 600 -14.39 -23.36 -13.58
CA GLU A 600 -15.44 -23.20 -12.56
C GLU A 600 -15.93 -21.75 -12.45
N TYR A 601 -15.05 -20.79 -12.78
CA TYR A 601 -15.32 -19.36 -12.74
C TYR A 601 -15.65 -18.77 -14.14
N GLY A 602 -15.84 -19.64 -15.14
CA GLY A 602 -16.15 -19.24 -16.52
C GLY A 602 -14.93 -18.91 -17.39
N GLY A 603 -13.72 -19.23 -16.92
CA GLY A 603 -12.47 -19.07 -17.66
C GLY A 603 -12.24 -20.15 -18.73
N ASP A 604 -11.10 -20.05 -19.42
CA ASP A 604 -10.73 -20.93 -20.55
C ASP A 604 -10.29 -22.35 -20.15
N GLY A 605 -10.18 -22.66 -18.86
CA GLY A 605 -9.80 -23.97 -18.33
C GLY A 605 -8.29 -24.24 -18.34
N ARG A 606 -7.46 -23.23 -18.61
CA ARG A 606 -5.99 -23.34 -18.56
C ARG A 606 -5.44 -23.39 -17.13
N LEU A 607 -6.22 -22.98 -16.13
CA LEU A 607 -5.86 -23.13 -14.72
C LEU A 607 -6.72 -24.21 -14.06
N VAL A 608 -6.08 -25.17 -13.40
CA VAL A 608 -6.74 -26.22 -12.61
C VAL A 608 -6.09 -26.30 -11.24
N THR A 609 -6.90 -26.29 -10.17
CA THR A 609 -6.42 -26.38 -8.78
C THR A 609 -6.86 -27.68 -8.13
N TYR A 610 -5.90 -28.47 -7.66
CA TYR A 610 -6.12 -29.70 -6.89
C TYR A 610 -5.83 -29.45 -5.41
N GLY A 611 -6.87 -29.02 -4.67
CA GLY A 611 -6.82 -28.80 -3.21
C GLY A 611 -6.83 -30.10 -2.39
N GLY A 612 -6.61 -29.96 -1.08
CA GLY A 612 -6.62 -31.08 -0.12
C GLY A 612 -5.52 -32.15 -0.29
N ARG A 613 -4.46 -31.88 -1.05
CA ARG A 613 -3.34 -32.80 -1.30
C ARG A 613 -2.08 -32.41 -0.52
N TYR A 614 -1.35 -33.39 0.01
CA TYR A 614 -0.04 -33.17 0.61
C TYR A 614 1.04 -33.62 -0.36
N LEU A 615 1.98 -32.72 -0.67
CA LEU A 615 3.08 -33.00 -1.59
C LEU A 615 4.31 -33.42 -0.82
N GLY A 616 4.91 -34.52 -1.26
CA GLY A 616 6.08 -35.13 -0.63
C GLY A 616 7.33 -35.15 -1.50
N SER A 617 7.25 -35.24 -2.83
CA SER A 617 8.42 -35.16 -3.70
C SER A 617 8.03 -34.93 -5.16
N VAL A 618 9.04 -34.70 -6.00
CA VAL A 618 8.89 -34.73 -7.47
C VAL A 618 9.24 -36.13 -7.98
N GLY A 619 8.38 -36.66 -8.86
CA GLY A 619 8.59 -37.89 -9.60
C GLY A 619 8.87 -37.63 -11.08
N THR A 620 9.40 -38.64 -11.77
CA THR A 620 9.58 -38.62 -13.23
C THR A 620 8.94 -39.83 -13.87
N VAL A 621 8.14 -39.63 -14.91
CA VAL A 621 7.49 -40.68 -15.70
C VAL A 621 7.95 -40.56 -17.15
N THR A 622 8.22 -41.69 -17.81
CA THR A 622 8.48 -41.68 -19.26
C THR A 622 7.16 -41.86 -19.99
N ALA A 623 6.73 -40.83 -20.72
CA ALA A 623 5.53 -40.87 -21.53
C ALA A 623 5.69 -41.86 -22.70
N PRO A 624 4.58 -42.34 -23.31
CA PRO A 624 4.62 -43.27 -24.44
C PRO A 624 5.40 -42.75 -25.66
N ASP A 625 5.55 -41.43 -25.78
CA ASP A 625 6.34 -40.76 -26.82
C ASP A 625 7.84 -40.68 -26.49
N GLY A 626 8.27 -41.24 -25.35
CA GLY A 626 9.64 -41.25 -24.88
C GLY A 626 10.07 -40.00 -24.11
N ARG A 627 9.21 -38.98 -23.96
CA ARG A 627 9.55 -37.77 -23.19
C ARG A 627 9.43 -37.99 -21.70
N VAL A 628 10.32 -37.35 -20.93
CA VAL A 628 10.22 -37.30 -19.47
C VAL A 628 9.14 -36.29 -19.08
N ARG A 629 8.11 -36.76 -18.37
CA ARG A 629 7.11 -35.94 -17.66
C ARG A 629 7.44 -35.91 -16.18
N LEU A 630 7.03 -34.84 -15.52
CA LEU A 630 7.21 -34.63 -14.09
C LEU A 630 5.90 -34.84 -13.37
N GLU A 631 5.96 -35.59 -12.28
CA GLU A 631 4.79 -36.05 -11.54
C GLU A 631 4.80 -35.53 -10.10
N ALA A 632 3.63 -35.17 -9.60
CA ALA A 632 3.42 -34.83 -8.21
C ALA A 632 3.24 -36.09 -7.34
N LEU A 633 4.11 -36.27 -6.34
CA LEU A 633 4.06 -37.40 -5.41
C LEU A 633 3.62 -36.98 -4.00
N ASP A 634 2.96 -37.87 -3.28
CA ASP A 634 2.67 -37.70 -1.85
C ASP A 634 3.90 -37.95 -0.95
N SER A 635 3.74 -37.82 0.36
CA SER A 635 4.81 -38.04 1.35
C SER A 635 5.34 -39.48 1.41
N ASP A 636 4.56 -40.44 0.92
CA ASP A 636 4.93 -41.85 0.88
C ASP A 636 5.56 -42.23 -0.48
N GLY A 637 5.68 -41.27 -1.40
CA GLY A 637 6.21 -41.46 -2.75
C GLY A 637 5.20 -42.03 -3.75
N ASN A 638 3.91 -42.03 -3.42
CA ASN A 638 2.87 -42.48 -4.34
C ASN A 638 2.46 -41.36 -5.30
N SER A 639 2.13 -41.75 -6.53
CA SER A 639 1.56 -40.87 -7.55
C SER A 639 0.25 -40.24 -7.08
N LEU A 640 0.12 -38.92 -7.28
CA LEU A 640 -1.15 -38.19 -7.16
C LEU A 640 -1.96 -38.17 -8.47
N GLY A 641 -1.44 -38.80 -9.55
CA GLY A 641 -2.05 -38.82 -10.87
C GLY A 641 -2.04 -37.49 -11.60
N ILE A 642 -1.11 -36.58 -11.25
CA ILE A 642 -0.99 -35.24 -11.83
C ILE A 642 0.42 -35.08 -12.41
N GLU A 643 0.49 -34.93 -13.72
CA GLU A 643 1.74 -34.92 -14.48
C GLU A 643 1.81 -33.74 -15.46
N GLY A 644 2.99 -33.15 -15.62
CA GLY A 644 3.25 -32.09 -16.60
C GLY A 644 4.58 -32.25 -17.33
N ASP A 645 4.83 -31.36 -18.28
CA ASP A 645 6.12 -31.22 -18.94
C ASP A 645 7.15 -30.53 -18.02
N ALA A 646 6.70 -29.61 -17.16
CA ALA A 646 7.52 -28.89 -16.18
C ALA A 646 6.91 -28.90 -14.77
N TYR A 647 7.74 -28.64 -13.76
CA TYR A 647 7.41 -28.66 -12.34
C TYR A 647 8.00 -27.45 -11.63
N VAL A 648 7.17 -26.73 -10.86
CA VAL A 648 7.57 -25.54 -10.11
C VAL A 648 7.28 -25.76 -8.62
N ALA A 649 8.30 -25.63 -7.75
CA ALA A 649 8.14 -25.79 -6.30
C ALA A 649 7.78 -24.48 -5.59
N CYS A 650 6.58 -24.42 -5.00
CA CYS A 650 6.00 -23.29 -4.28
C CYS A 650 5.39 -23.73 -2.92
N LEU A 651 6.18 -24.45 -2.12
CA LEU A 651 5.70 -25.18 -0.91
C LEU A 651 5.86 -24.40 0.40
N GLY A 652 6.25 -23.13 0.30
CA GLY A 652 6.51 -22.26 1.43
C GLY A 652 8.00 -22.10 1.71
N ARG A 653 8.28 -21.22 2.66
CA ARG A 653 9.58 -20.60 2.85
C ARG A 653 10.28 -21.13 4.11
N VAL A 654 11.61 -21.08 4.12
CA VAL A 654 12.44 -21.54 5.25
C VAL A 654 12.52 -20.51 6.38
N SER A 655 12.27 -20.95 7.62
CA SER A 655 12.48 -20.15 8.84
C SER A 655 13.96 -20.15 9.24
N ARG A 656 14.81 -19.43 8.51
CA ARG A 656 16.26 -19.29 8.78
C ARG A 656 16.71 -17.84 8.80
N LEU A 657 17.95 -17.60 9.24
CA LEU A 657 18.58 -16.29 9.17
C LEU A 657 18.72 -15.83 7.71
N PRO A 658 18.62 -14.51 7.43
CA PRO A 658 18.95 -13.95 6.14
C PRO A 658 20.33 -14.40 5.64
N GLN A 659 20.44 -14.79 4.38
CA GLN A 659 21.66 -15.36 3.78
C GLN A 659 22.90 -14.47 3.97
N ALA A 660 22.73 -13.15 4.00
CA ALA A 660 23.80 -12.20 4.26
C ALA A 660 24.51 -12.43 5.61
N LEU A 661 23.94 -13.21 6.53
CA LEU A 661 24.47 -13.52 7.85
C LEU A 661 25.10 -14.90 7.97
N ASP A 662 25.05 -15.74 6.93
CA ASP A 662 25.59 -17.11 6.97
C ASP A 662 27.07 -17.14 7.40
N PRO A 663 27.98 -16.27 6.89
CA PRO A 663 29.37 -16.30 7.30
C PRO A 663 29.57 -15.87 8.77
N VAL A 664 28.77 -14.90 9.26
CA VAL A 664 28.79 -14.48 10.67
C VAL A 664 28.33 -15.60 11.59
N GLU A 665 27.20 -16.23 11.27
CA GLU A 665 26.68 -17.36 12.04
C GLU A 665 27.69 -18.51 12.08
N SER A 666 28.23 -18.88 10.92
CA SER A 666 29.23 -19.95 10.83
C SER A 666 30.46 -19.63 11.68
N ALA A 667 30.99 -18.41 11.62
CA ALA A 667 32.16 -18.01 12.39
C ALA A 667 31.91 -18.07 13.91
N VAL A 668 30.72 -17.64 14.35
CA VAL A 668 30.31 -17.65 15.77
C VAL A 668 30.16 -19.08 16.26
N ARG A 669 29.45 -19.94 15.51
CA ARG A 669 29.26 -21.34 15.90
C ARG A 669 30.58 -22.11 15.92
N SER A 670 31.45 -21.93 14.93
CA SER A 670 32.79 -22.54 14.92
C SER A 670 33.67 -22.09 16.08
N ALA A 671 33.40 -20.91 16.66
CA ALA A 671 34.08 -20.39 17.84
C ALA A 671 33.43 -20.84 19.17
N GLY A 672 32.37 -21.66 19.13
CA GLY A 672 31.60 -22.08 20.31
C GLY A 672 30.73 -20.95 20.90
N GLY A 673 30.40 -19.95 20.09
CA GLY A 673 29.56 -18.81 20.47
C GLY A 673 28.06 -19.09 20.34
N GLU A 674 27.26 -18.08 20.67
CA GLU A 674 25.79 -18.13 20.68
C GLU A 674 25.21 -17.03 19.80
N VAL A 675 24.04 -17.30 19.21
CA VAL A 675 23.21 -16.32 18.50
C VAL A 675 21.91 -16.16 19.27
N ARG A 676 21.57 -14.94 19.66
CA ARG A 676 20.32 -14.60 20.35
C ARG A 676 19.47 -13.66 19.51
N GLY A 677 18.16 -13.73 19.69
CA GLY A 677 17.20 -12.89 18.98
C GLY A 677 16.20 -12.23 19.91
N GLU A 678 15.80 -11.00 19.59
CA GLU A 678 14.70 -10.30 20.26
C GLU A 678 13.81 -9.57 19.24
N LEU A 679 12.49 -9.55 19.47
CA LEU A 679 11.56 -8.76 18.67
C LEU A 679 11.66 -7.27 19.05
N VAL A 680 11.66 -6.37 18.06
CA VAL A 680 11.85 -4.93 18.25
C VAL A 680 10.52 -4.16 18.10
N PHE A 681 10.15 -3.57 19.23
CA PHE A 681 9.09 -2.59 19.54
C PHE A 681 9.38 -1.11 19.18
N ASP A 682 8.46 -0.33 18.59
CA ASP A 682 8.43 1.11 18.88
C ASP A 682 7.68 1.45 20.19
N ASP A 683 7.64 2.73 20.56
CA ASP A 683 7.02 3.20 21.81
C ASP A 683 5.48 3.15 21.79
N ASP A 684 4.90 2.87 20.62
CA ASP A 684 3.49 2.62 20.35
C ASP A 684 3.22 1.12 20.10
N ARG A 685 4.19 0.26 20.44
CA ARG A 685 4.17 -1.20 20.29
C ARG A 685 4.03 -1.66 18.82
N GLN A 686 4.38 -0.83 17.85
CA GLN A 686 4.45 -1.24 16.46
C GLN A 686 5.69 -2.11 16.22
N TYR A 687 5.50 -3.27 15.58
CA TYR A 687 6.61 -4.15 15.24
C TYR A 687 7.52 -3.54 14.19
N LEU A 688 8.81 -3.44 14.52
CA LEU A 688 9.85 -2.87 13.65
C LEU A 688 10.71 -3.95 12.98
N GLY A 689 10.71 -5.16 13.51
CA GLY A 689 11.56 -6.26 13.06
C GLY A 689 12.14 -7.04 14.24
N TYR A 690 13.26 -7.72 14.05
CA TYR A 690 13.98 -8.37 15.13
C TYR A 690 15.46 -7.98 15.13
N ARG A 691 16.10 -8.05 16.31
CA ARG A 691 17.53 -7.85 16.49
C ARG A 691 18.19 -9.18 16.79
N LEU A 692 19.33 -9.42 16.15
CA LEU A 692 20.20 -10.55 16.40
C LEU A 692 21.45 -10.07 17.12
N GLU A 693 21.84 -10.80 18.16
CA GLU A 693 23.13 -10.65 18.84
C GLU A 693 24.00 -11.89 18.58
N PHE A 694 25.20 -11.66 18.06
CA PHE A 694 26.20 -12.68 17.80
C PHE A 694 27.33 -12.53 18.82
N GLU A 695 27.50 -13.53 19.70
CA GLU A 695 28.49 -13.48 20.77
C GLU A 695 29.50 -14.63 20.65
N ALA A 696 30.77 -14.30 20.50
CA ALA A 696 31.87 -15.27 20.47
C ALA A 696 33.15 -14.67 21.06
N ARG A 697 33.85 -15.44 21.90
CA ARG A 697 35.18 -15.06 22.47
C ARG A 697 35.18 -13.67 23.14
N GLY A 698 34.09 -13.30 23.81
CA GLY A 698 33.94 -12.00 24.49
C GLY A 698 33.69 -10.80 23.58
N ARG A 699 33.47 -11.02 22.27
CA ARG A 699 33.02 -10.00 21.32
C ARG A 699 31.54 -10.17 21.01
N ARG A 700 30.86 -9.03 20.84
CA ARG A 700 29.45 -8.97 20.48
C ARG A 700 29.25 -8.13 19.22
N HIS A 701 28.49 -8.67 18.28
CA HIS A 701 27.99 -7.95 17.10
C HIS A 701 26.46 -7.97 17.12
N THR A 702 25.84 -6.87 16.68
CA THR A 702 24.39 -6.77 16.59
C THR A 702 23.98 -6.49 15.15
N VAL A 703 22.83 -7.06 14.74
CA VAL A 703 22.24 -6.87 13.41
C VAL A 703 20.74 -6.67 13.58
N ASP A 704 20.18 -5.66 12.91
CA ASP A 704 18.73 -5.45 12.86
C ASP A 704 18.17 -6.06 11.56
N VAL A 705 17.07 -6.80 11.63
CA VAL A 705 16.35 -7.34 10.47
C VAL A 705 14.95 -6.75 10.42
N THR A 706 14.55 -6.22 9.26
CA THR A 706 13.25 -5.57 9.06
C THR A 706 12.56 -6.01 7.76
N GLY A 707 11.38 -5.44 7.49
CA GLY A 707 10.60 -5.69 6.29
C GLY A 707 10.13 -7.13 6.18
N ALA A 708 9.92 -7.62 4.95
CA ALA A 708 9.40 -8.95 4.70
C ALA A 708 10.26 -10.08 5.33
N ALA A 709 11.59 -9.90 5.36
CA ALA A 709 12.52 -10.83 6.01
C ALA A 709 12.21 -11.03 7.50
N SER A 710 11.80 -9.95 8.19
CA SER A 710 11.51 -10.00 9.62
C SER A 710 10.22 -10.74 9.97
N ARG A 711 9.35 -11.01 8.99
CA ARG A 711 8.08 -11.73 9.21
C ARG A 711 8.28 -13.25 9.32
N MET A 712 9.44 -13.76 8.91
CA MET A 712 9.79 -15.18 8.99
C MET A 712 10.88 -15.36 10.05
N LEU A 713 10.50 -15.71 11.28
CA LEU A 713 11.45 -15.88 12.38
C LEU A 713 12.37 -17.11 12.15
N PRO A 714 13.69 -16.97 12.29
CA PRO A 714 14.63 -18.10 12.24
C PRO A 714 14.38 -19.12 13.36
N GLY A 715 14.08 -20.38 13.00
CA GLY A 715 13.72 -21.43 13.96
C GLY A 715 14.87 -21.92 14.85
N ASN A 716 16.11 -21.59 14.48
CA ASN A 716 17.31 -21.85 15.26
C ASN A 716 17.60 -20.76 16.32
N VAL A 717 16.88 -19.64 16.27
CA VAL A 717 17.02 -18.52 17.22
C VAL A 717 15.73 -18.32 18.02
N PHE A 718 14.57 -18.40 17.35
CA PHE A 718 13.25 -18.25 17.94
C PHE A 718 12.54 -19.60 17.95
N ASP A 719 11.94 -19.96 19.08
CA ASP A 719 11.07 -21.14 19.14
C ASP A 719 9.81 -20.90 18.30
N SER A 720 9.63 -21.72 17.26
CA SER A 720 8.45 -21.71 16.37
C SER A 720 7.10 -21.86 17.09
N ARG A 721 7.09 -22.42 18.31
CA ARG A 721 5.90 -22.56 19.17
C ARG A 721 5.97 -21.68 20.42
N GLY A 722 7.04 -20.90 20.54
CA GLY A 722 7.30 -19.99 21.63
C GLY A 722 6.42 -18.74 21.58
N ASP A 723 6.60 -17.90 22.57
CA ASP A 723 5.77 -16.69 22.75
C ASP A 723 6.06 -15.63 21.68
N ASP A 724 7.30 -15.53 21.18
CA ASP A 724 7.66 -14.59 20.11
C ASP A 724 6.95 -14.92 18.79
N ALA A 725 6.92 -16.20 18.39
CA ALA A 725 6.22 -16.62 17.18
C ALA A 725 4.71 -16.36 17.28
N LYS A 726 4.10 -16.65 18.44
CA LYS A 726 2.68 -16.34 18.70
C LYS A 726 2.41 -14.84 18.68
N ARG A 727 3.30 -14.05 19.28
CA ARG A 727 3.19 -12.58 19.34
C ARG A 727 3.29 -11.97 17.95
N LEU A 728 4.23 -12.42 17.12
CA LEU A 728 4.35 -11.98 15.74
C LEU A 728 3.12 -12.37 14.92
N ALA A 729 2.63 -13.61 15.04
CA ALA A 729 1.43 -14.05 14.32
C ALA A 729 0.18 -13.22 14.69
N ALA A 730 0.02 -12.88 15.98
CA ALA A 730 -1.06 -12.01 16.43
C ALA A 730 -0.95 -10.59 15.86
N PHE A 731 0.27 -10.05 15.77
CA PHE A 731 0.53 -8.74 15.15
C PHE A 731 0.27 -8.76 13.64
N ASP A 732 0.73 -9.79 12.95
CA ASP A 732 0.56 -9.98 11.50
C ASP A 732 -0.91 -10.00 11.09
N ALA A 733 -1.75 -10.72 11.84
CA ALA A 733 -3.19 -10.77 11.63
C ALA A 733 -3.87 -9.40 11.79
N LYS A 734 -3.28 -8.49 12.57
CA LYS A 734 -3.78 -7.13 12.77
C LYS A 734 -3.25 -6.16 11.70
N VAL A 735 -2.01 -6.29 11.24
CA VAL A 735 -1.42 -5.38 10.22
C VAL A 735 -1.87 -5.71 8.81
N ALA A 736 -2.15 -6.97 8.52
CA ALA A 736 -2.67 -7.43 7.23
C ALA A 736 -3.83 -8.39 7.47
N PRO A 737 -5.01 -7.87 7.86
CA PRO A 737 -6.16 -8.71 8.13
C PRO A 737 -6.56 -9.48 6.86
N PRO A 738 -6.84 -10.80 6.93
CA PRO A 738 -7.10 -11.63 5.75
C PRO A 738 -8.22 -11.12 4.85
N GLU A 739 -9.22 -10.44 5.41
CA GLU A 739 -10.35 -9.86 4.67
C GLU A 739 -9.92 -8.75 3.70
N SER A 740 -8.81 -8.06 4.01
CA SER A 740 -8.30 -6.97 3.18
C SER A 740 -7.62 -7.45 1.89
N GLY A 741 -7.34 -8.74 1.75
CA GLY A 741 -6.53 -9.27 0.64
C GLY A 741 -5.03 -8.92 0.74
N ASN A 742 -4.59 -8.31 1.84
CA ASN A 742 -3.18 -8.07 2.11
C ASN A 742 -2.54 -9.22 2.89
N VAL A 743 -1.22 -9.34 2.76
CA VAL A 743 -0.37 -10.24 3.55
C VAL A 743 0.66 -9.44 4.34
N SER A 744 1.07 -9.92 5.52
CA SER A 744 1.95 -9.20 6.44
C SER A 744 3.36 -8.95 5.87
N ALA A 745 3.82 -9.88 5.03
CA ALA A 745 5.06 -9.75 4.28
C ALA A 745 4.88 -9.02 2.94
N GLY A 746 3.69 -8.45 2.64
CA GLY A 746 3.37 -7.77 1.39
C GLY A 746 3.92 -6.34 1.31
N PHE A 747 3.80 -5.71 0.14
CA PHE A 747 4.43 -4.41 -0.16
C PHE A 747 4.03 -3.31 0.82
N MET A 748 2.72 -3.06 1.01
CA MET A 748 2.23 -2.02 1.91
C MET A 748 2.67 -2.24 3.36
N ALA A 749 2.50 -3.44 3.91
CA ALA A 749 2.86 -3.75 5.29
C ALA A 749 4.37 -3.59 5.55
N THR A 750 5.19 -4.00 4.57
CA THR A 750 6.64 -3.82 4.58
C THR A 750 7.04 -2.34 4.56
N ALA A 751 6.40 -1.53 3.70
CA ALA A 751 6.66 -0.10 3.62
C ALA A 751 6.25 0.64 4.90
N LEU A 752 5.09 0.32 5.47
CA LEU A 752 4.64 0.88 6.75
C LEU A 752 5.63 0.57 7.88
N GLN A 753 6.10 -0.68 7.97
CA GLN A 753 7.12 -1.10 8.93
C GLN A 753 8.43 -0.32 8.75
N GLY A 754 8.91 -0.17 7.51
CA GLY A 754 10.10 0.64 7.21
C GLY A 754 9.95 2.10 7.67
N SER A 755 8.82 2.73 7.34
CA SER A 755 8.51 4.10 7.76
C SER A 755 8.46 4.25 9.30
N GLN A 756 7.88 3.27 10.00
CA GLN A 756 7.87 3.24 11.46
C GLN A 756 9.29 3.12 12.04
N LEU A 757 10.13 2.26 11.46
CA LEU A 757 11.53 2.12 11.87
C LEU A 757 12.32 3.43 11.69
N ALA A 758 12.12 4.13 10.57
CA ALA A 758 12.76 5.43 10.35
C ALA A 758 12.34 6.45 11.41
N ARG A 759 11.04 6.54 11.74
CA ARG A 759 10.54 7.42 12.81
C ARG A 759 11.12 7.05 14.17
N HIS A 760 11.17 5.75 14.47
CA HIS A 760 11.75 5.22 15.71
C HIS A 760 13.23 5.61 15.87
N ARG A 761 14.02 5.46 14.79
CA ARG A 761 15.45 5.83 14.78
C ARG A 761 15.64 7.35 14.87
N ALA A 762 14.82 8.14 14.16
CA ALA A 762 14.87 9.59 14.21
C ALA A 762 14.57 10.13 15.62
N ALA A 763 13.58 9.54 16.32
CA ALA A 763 13.23 9.92 17.70
C ALA A 763 14.35 9.67 18.73
N ARG A 764 15.28 8.76 18.43
CA ARG A 764 16.37 8.32 19.33
C ARG A 764 17.74 8.89 18.94
N ARG A 765 17.85 9.64 17.85
CA ARG A 765 19.13 10.20 17.39
C ARG A 765 19.57 11.34 18.35
N PRO A 766 20.81 11.33 18.88
CA PRO A 766 21.28 12.42 19.71
C PRO A 766 21.39 13.74 18.91
N PRO A 767 21.08 14.90 19.50
CA PRO A 767 21.26 16.18 18.83
C PRO A 767 22.75 16.43 18.57
N GLY A 768 23.19 16.30 17.32
CA GLY A 768 24.57 16.51 16.87
C GLY A 768 25.14 15.41 15.98
N ASP A 769 24.49 14.24 15.92
CA ASP A 769 24.93 13.08 15.13
C ASP A 769 24.27 13.05 13.74
N GLY A 770 24.12 14.24 13.14
CA GLY A 770 23.87 14.36 11.71
C GLY A 770 25.06 13.69 11.03
N GLY A 771 24.83 12.49 10.50
CA GLY A 771 25.90 11.60 10.07
C GLY A 771 26.94 12.37 9.26
N GLN A 772 28.20 12.00 9.44
CA GLN A 772 29.26 12.32 8.48
C GLN A 772 28.95 11.64 7.15
N GLY A 773 27.86 12.03 6.50
CA GLY A 773 27.70 11.91 5.07
C GLY A 773 28.81 12.74 4.44
N LEU A 774 29.34 12.23 3.32
CA LEU A 774 30.28 12.89 2.43
C LEU A 774 30.31 14.43 2.61
N PRO A 775 31.42 15.03 3.08
CA PRO A 775 31.52 16.48 3.15
C PRO A 775 31.50 17.02 1.72
N GLY A 776 30.41 17.69 1.35
CA GLY A 776 30.33 18.44 0.10
C GLY A 776 29.15 18.11 -0.81
N ARG A 777 27.93 17.99 -0.31
CA ARG A 777 26.73 18.30 -1.12
C ARG A 777 25.68 18.96 -0.25
N THR A 778 25.66 20.29 -0.27
CA THR A 778 24.42 21.03 -0.07
C THR A 778 23.43 20.52 -1.13
N PRO A 779 22.19 20.14 -0.77
CA PRO A 779 21.13 20.00 -1.76
C PRO A 779 21.13 21.26 -2.64
N PRO A 780 20.85 21.18 -3.96
CA PRO A 780 20.64 22.40 -4.72
C PRO A 780 19.58 23.21 -3.96
N GLN A 781 19.97 24.39 -3.47
CA GLN A 781 19.00 25.32 -2.90
C GLN A 781 17.90 25.46 -3.95
N PRO A 782 16.61 25.35 -3.58
CA PRO A 782 15.57 25.80 -4.48
C PRO A 782 15.92 27.25 -4.83
N GLY A 783 16.18 27.49 -6.12
CA GLY A 783 16.26 28.86 -6.62
C GLY A 783 15.02 29.62 -6.19
N PRO A 784 15.09 30.96 -6.08
CA PRO A 784 13.98 31.77 -5.56
C PRO A 784 12.68 31.34 -6.22
N GLN A 785 11.76 30.85 -5.39
CA GLN A 785 10.44 30.35 -5.81
C GLN A 785 9.74 31.47 -6.57
N GLY A 786 9.70 31.36 -7.90
CA GLY A 786 8.70 32.05 -8.70
C GLY A 786 7.32 31.46 -8.34
N PRO A 787 6.25 32.26 -8.27
CA PRO A 787 4.94 31.77 -7.85
C PRO A 787 4.48 30.64 -8.78
N SER A 788 4.34 29.44 -8.21
CA SER A 788 3.85 28.24 -8.88
C SER A 788 2.37 28.43 -9.24
N GLN A 789 2.09 28.65 -10.53
CA GLN A 789 0.73 28.65 -11.05
C GLN A 789 0.25 27.21 -11.20
N ARG A 790 -0.71 26.85 -10.33
CA ARG A 790 -1.52 25.62 -10.40
C ARG A 790 -2.18 25.48 -11.78
N TYR A 791 -2.06 24.28 -12.34
CA TYR A 791 -2.78 23.87 -13.52
C TYR A 791 -4.10 23.21 -13.08
N ASP A 792 -5.20 23.98 -13.11
CA ASP A 792 -6.55 23.48 -12.79
C ASP A 792 -7.14 22.78 -14.04
N GLY A 793 -7.17 21.44 -14.05
CA GLY A 793 -8.00 20.64 -14.96
C GLY A 793 -9.44 20.55 -14.44
N PRO A 794 -10.49 20.52 -15.29
CA PRO A 794 -11.86 20.62 -14.81
C PRO A 794 -12.47 19.25 -14.42
N ALA A 795 -12.97 19.17 -13.19
CA ALA A 795 -14.02 18.26 -12.76
C ALA A 795 -15.28 18.40 -13.64
N ALA A 796 -16.12 17.35 -13.69
CA ALA A 796 -17.32 17.33 -14.51
C ALA A 796 -18.29 18.48 -14.15
N PRO A 797 -18.75 19.29 -15.12
CA PRO A 797 -19.47 20.54 -14.84
C PRO A 797 -20.96 20.35 -14.59
N ALA A 798 -21.47 20.92 -13.49
CA ALA A 798 -22.91 20.94 -13.17
C ALA A 798 -23.69 21.97 -14.02
N PRO A 799 -24.91 21.63 -14.50
CA PRO A 799 -25.79 22.56 -15.22
C PRO A 799 -26.22 23.78 -14.38
N TYR A 800 -26.74 24.82 -15.02
CA TYR A 800 -27.41 25.91 -14.31
C TYR A 800 -28.78 25.46 -13.80
N ALA A 801 -29.05 25.70 -12.51
CA ALA A 801 -30.33 25.35 -11.89
C ALA A 801 -31.47 26.28 -12.32
N THR A 802 -31.16 27.55 -12.61
CA THR A 802 -32.14 28.53 -13.09
C THR A 802 -31.60 29.40 -14.24
N ALA A 803 -32.49 29.97 -15.04
CA ALA A 803 -32.13 30.96 -16.07
C ALA A 803 -31.50 32.24 -15.46
N GLN A 804 -31.85 32.55 -14.21
CA GLN A 804 -31.26 33.68 -13.48
C GLN A 804 -29.79 33.42 -13.13
N ASP A 805 -29.42 32.19 -12.76
CA ASP A 805 -28.02 31.82 -12.48
C ASP A 805 -27.17 31.89 -13.74
N ALA A 806 -27.71 31.43 -14.87
CA ALA A 806 -27.04 31.52 -16.17
C ALA A 806 -26.82 32.99 -16.57
N ARG A 807 -27.84 33.85 -16.38
CA ARG A 807 -27.74 35.29 -16.62
C ARG A 807 -26.69 35.95 -15.73
N GLN A 808 -26.69 35.68 -14.43
CA GLN A 808 -25.74 36.26 -13.48
C GLN A 808 -24.30 35.84 -13.79
N ALA A 809 -24.09 34.61 -14.25
CA ALA A 809 -22.79 34.13 -14.72
C ALA A 809 -22.34 34.84 -16.00
N GLY A 810 -23.23 35.04 -16.97
CA GLY A 810 -22.95 35.84 -18.18
C GLY A 810 -22.60 37.30 -17.85
N GLU A 811 -23.33 37.92 -16.93
CA GLU A 811 -23.01 39.26 -16.39
C GLU A 811 -21.64 39.27 -15.66
N GLY A 812 -21.26 38.15 -15.04
CA GLY A 812 -19.92 37.93 -14.46
C GLY A 812 -18.80 37.97 -15.51
N VAL A 813 -19.00 37.35 -16.68
CA VAL A 813 -18.05 37.40 -17.81
C VAL A 813 -17.91 38.84 -18.32
N SER A 814 -19.02 39.58 -18.48
CA SER A 814 -19.01 41.00 -18.84
C SER A 814 -18.27 41.87 -17.84
N ARG A 815 -18.45 41.64 -16.54
CA ARG A 815 -17.69 42.36 -15.51
C ARG A 815 -16.19 42.06 -15.58
N ALA A 816 -15.81 40.80 -15.73
CA ALA A 816 -14.40 40.43 -15.86
C ALA A 816 -13.74 41.07 -17.11
N PHE A 817 -14.44 41.10 -18.24
CA PHE A 817 -13.98 41.82 -19.43
C PHE A 817 -13.85 43.33 -19.18
N GLN A 818 -14.83 43.96 -18.51
CA GLN A 818 -14.77 45.40 -18.19
C GLN A 818 -13.60 45.73 -17.25
N THR A 819 -13.28 44.84 -16.31
CA THR A 819 -12.09 44.98 -15.45
C THR A 819 -10.82 44.91 -16.28
N TRP A 820 -10.71 43.93 -17.19
CA TRP A 820 -9.54 43.80 -18.05
C TRP A 820 -9.39 44.95 -19.04
N ILE A 821 -10.44 45.33 -19.79
CA ILE A 821 -10.35 46.35 -20.84
C ILE A 821 -10.01 47.75 -20.31
N ARG A 822 -10.25 48.00 -19.01
CA ARG A 822 -9.88 49.24 -18.31
C ARG A 822 -8.47 49.24 -17.74
N SER A 823 -7.83 48.08 -17.69
CA SER A 823 -6.44 47.91 -17.27
C SER A 823 -5.48 48.55 -18.29
N ASP A 824 -4.22 48.76 -17.93
CA ASP A 824 -3.24 49.41 -18.83
C ASP A 824 -2.99 48.55 -20.07
N MET A 825 -2.76 47.24 -19.87
CA MET A 825 -2.71 46.25 -20.93
C MET A 825 -4.01 46.21 -21.76
N GLY A 826 -5.18 46.24 -21.12
CA GLY A 826 -6.46 46.22 -21.81
C GLY A 826 -6.64 47.43 -22.73
N ARG A 827 -6.31 48.63 -22.25
CA ARG A 827 -6.39 49.88 -23.03
C ARG A 827 -5.39 49.92 -24.18
N GLU A 828 -4.17 49.42 -23.97
CA GLU A 828 -3.16 49.28 -25.02
C GLU A 828 -3.61 48.30 -26.11
N LEU A 829 -4.11 47.13 -25.70
CA LEU A 829 -4.47 46.05 -26.62
C LEU A 829 -5.84 46.26 -27.28
N ALA A 830 -6.74 47.06 -26.70
CA ALA A 830 -8.07 47.34 -27.25
C ALA A 830 -8.05 47.81 -28.72
N GLY A 831 -6.98 48.51 -29.14
CA GLY A 831 -6.77 48.97 -30.51
C GLY A 831 -5.79 48.13 -31.35
N SER A 832 -5.23 47.05 -30.80
CA SER A 832 -4.18 46.27 -31.47
C SER A 832 -4.70 45.48 -32.68
N ASP A 833 -3.96 45.49 -33.78
CA ASP A 833 -4.20 44.66 -34.96
C ASP A 833 -3.61 43.25 -34.86
N HIS A 834 -3.02 42.89 -33.73
CA HIS A 834 -2.44 41.56 -33.54
C HIS A 834 -3.53 40.47 -33.72
N PRO A 835 -3.31 39.41 -34.53
CA PRO A 835 -4.35 38.44 -34.89
C PRO A 835 -5.09 37.82 -33.69
N ARG A 836 -4.38 37.58 -32.58
CA ARG A 836 -4.98 37.03 -31.34
C ARG A 836 -5.91 38.02 -30.63
N ILE A 837 -5.58 39.31 -30.64
CA ILE A 837 -6.37 40.36 -29.99
C ILE A 837 -7.58 40.74 -30.87
N ARG A 838 -7.39 40.75 -32.19
CA ARG A 838 -8.48 40.86 -33.15
C ARG A 838 -9.48 39.72 -33.01
N GLY A 839 -9.00 38.47 -32.95
CA GLY A 839 -9.84 37.29 -32.76
C GLY A 839 -10.57 37.28 -31.41
N LEU A 840 -9.95 37.77 -30.33
CA LEU A 840 -10.63 37.97 -29.05
C LEU A 840 -11.76 39.03 -29.16
N ARG A 841 -11.51 40.13 -29.86
CA ARG A 841 -12.50 41.20 -30.05
C ARG A 841 -13.68 40.73 -30.89
N GLU A 842 -13.43 39.99 -31.96
CA GLU A 842 -14.46 39.39 -32.81
C GLU A 842 -15.30 38.37 -32.03
N ALA A 843 -14.66 37.49 -31.25
CA ALA A 843 -15.36 36.55 -30.39
C ALA A 843 -16.23 37.25 -29.33
N TRP A 844 -15.74 38.35 -28.75
CA TRP A 844 -16.48 39.16 -27.79
C TRP A 844 -17.73 39.81 -28.40
N GLN A 845 -17.62 40.32 -29.63
CA GLN A 845 -18.75 40.94 -30.36
C GLN A 845 -19.84 39.94 -30.74
N GLN A 846 -19.52 38.65 -30.80
CA GLN A 846 -20.45 37.57 -31.11
C GLN A 846 -21.15 36.98 -29.86
N LEU A 847 -20.91 37.52 -28.66
CA LEU A 847 -21.58 37.05 -27.46
C LEU A 847 -23.09 37.37 -27.50
N PRO A 848 -23.96 36.39 -27.20
CA PRO A 848 -25.39 36.62 -27.08
C PRO A 848 -25.73 37.45 -25.83
N PRO A 849 -26.89 38.14 -25.81
CA PRO A 849 -27.35 38.85 -24.62
C PRO A 849 -27.59 37.89 -23.44
N HIS A 850 -27.41 38.39 -22.21
CA HIS A 850 -27.36 37.56 -20.99
C HIS A 850 -28.69 36.88 -20.61
N ASP A 851 -29.81 37.30 -21.19
CA ASP A 851 -31.12 36.66 -21.05
C ASP A 851 -31.29 35.43 -21.95
N LEU A 852 -30.28 35.11 -22.77
CA LEU A 852 -30.16 33.87 -23.56
C LEU A 852 -31.45 33.51 -24.33
N PRO A 853 -32.01 34.41 -25.16
CA PRO A 853 -33.32 34.24 -25.80
C PRO A 853 -33.39 33.06 -26.77
N GLU A 854 -32.23 32.56 -27.24
CA GLU A 854 -32.12 31.37 -28.10
C GLU A 854 -31.75 30.08 -27.33
N GLY A 855 -31.78 30.13 -26.00
CA GLY A 855 -31.51 29.02 -25.10
C GLY A 855 -30.02 28.83 -24.72
N PRO A 856 -29.74 28.16 -23.58
CA PRO A 856 -28.39 28.04 -23.01
C PRO A 856 -27.45 27.22 -23.90
N GLY A 857 -27.95 26.19 -24.58
CA GLY A 857 -27.13 25.31 -25.43
C GLY A 857 -26.49 26.02 -26.63
N ARG A 858 -27.16 27.01 -27.24
CA ARG A 858 -26.60 27.79 -28.36
C ARG A 858 -25.59 28.83 -27.92
N ALA A 859 -25.67 29.27 -26.66
CA ALA A 859 -24.76 30.27 -26.09
C ALA A 859 -23.41 29.68 -25.63
N ALA A 860 -23.32 28.36 -25.41
CA ALA A 860 -22.09 27.71 -24.97
C ALA A 860 -20.91 27.95 -25.93
N ALA A 861 -21.13 27.82 -27.24
CA ALA A 861 -20.07 27.98 -28.24
C ALA A 861 -19.50 29.41 -28.33
N PRO A 862 -20.32 30.49 -28.39
CA PRO A 862 -19.83 31.86 -28.32
C PRO A 862 -18.99 32.16 -27.06
N TYR A 863 -19.43 31.76 -25.86
CA TYR A 863 -18.64 31.95 -24.64
C TYR A 863 -17.37 31.09 -24.62
N GLY A 864 -17.41 29.89 -25.21
CA GLY A 864 -16.23 29.04 -25.39
C GLY A 864 -15.18 29.67 -26.31
N ALA A 865 -15.62 30.32 -27.39
CA ALA A 865 -14.73 31.05 -28.29
C ALA A 865 -14.03 32.21 -27.57
N VAL A 866 -14.74 32.97 -26.73
CA VAL A 866 -14.13 34.03 -25.91
C VAL A 866 -13.09 33.45 -24.95
N ALA A 867 -13.40 32.33 -24.29
CA ALA A 867 -12.47 31.67 -23.37
C ALA A 867 -11.18 31.20 -24.05
N GLU A 868 -11.30 30.59 -25.23
CA GLU A 868 -10.16 30.12 -26.02
C GLU A 868 -9.27 31.29 -26.47
N ARG A 869 -9.88 32.32 -27.06
CA ARG A 869 -9.14 33.49 -27.58
C ARG A 869 -8.51 34.31 -26.46
N ALA A 870 -9.19 34.43 -25.31
CA ALA A 870 -8.64 35.10 -24.13
C ALA A 870 -7.48 34.28 -23.55
N GLY A 871 -7.62 32.96 -23.44
CA GLY A 871 -6.53 32.08 -23.00
C GLY A 871 -5.29 32.17 -23.89
N ALA A 872 -5.46 32.18 -25.21
CA ALA A 872 -4.35 32.37 -26.15
C ALA A 872 -3.68 33.76 -26.02
N ALA A 873 -4.45 34.79 -25.68
CA ALA A 873 -3.92 36.12 -25.39
C ALA A 873 -3.15 36.16 -24.05
N VAL A 874 -3.59 35.43 -23.02
CA VAL A 874 -2.84 35.26 -21.76
C VAL A 874 -1.49 34.61 -22.01
N THR A 875 -1.45 33.46 -22.71
CA THR A 875 -0.19 32.78 -23.01
C THR A 875 0.80 33.68 -23.75
N ALA A 876 0.31 34.46 -24.71
CA ALA A 876 1.14 35.42 -25.44
C ALA A 876 1.62 36.58 -24.56
N ALA A 877 0.77 37.09 -23.65
CA ALA A 877 1.12 38.17 -22.73
C ALA A 877 2.18 37.72 -21.69
N VAL A 878 2.05 36.50 -21.16
CA VAL A 878 3.03 35.88 -20.26
C VAL A 878 4.37 35.68 -20.96
N ALA A 879 4.36 35.10 -22.16
CA ALA A 879 5.58 34.88 -22.94
C ALA A 879 6.30 36.19 -23.31
N ALA A 880 5.55 37.27 -23.51
CA ALA A 880 6.13 38.58 -23.80
C ALA A 880 6.80 39.23 -22.58
N GLY A 881 6.45 38.83 -21.34
CA GLY A 881 7.07 39.30 -20.10
C GLY A 881 7.03 40.81 -19.85
N ARG A 882 6.28 41.59 -20.63
CA ARG A 882 6.29 43.05 -20.63
C ARG A 882 5.08 43.72 -19.97
N PHE A 883 4.05 42.94 -19.62
CA PHE A 883 2.82 43.44 -19.00
C PHE A 883 2.84 43.20 -17.49
N ALA A 884 2.13 44.05 -16.75
CA ALA A 884 2.04 43.89 -15.31
C ALA A 884 1.34 42.57 -14.93
N PRO A 885 1.79 41.86 -13.88
CA PRO A 885 1.15 40.62 -13.44
C PRO A 885 -0.36 40.76 -13.16
N GLU A 886 -0.79 41.89 -12.61
CA GLU A 886 -2.21 42.17 -12.32
C GLU A 886 -3.05 42.36 -13.60
N ASP A 887 -2.46 42.87 -14.68
CA ASP A 887 -3.11 42.99 -15.98
C ASP A 887 -3.34 41.61 -16.63
N VAL A 888 -2.32 40.75 -16.57
CA VAL A 888 -2.38 39.38 -17.07
C VAL A 888 -3.37 38.56 -16.23
N LYS A 889 -3.42 38.81 -14.91
CA LYS A 889 -4.40 38.20 -14.01
C LYS A 889 -5.82 38.62 -14.36
N ALA A 890 -6.08 39.90 -14.66
CA ALA A 890 -7.41 40.36 -15.09
C ALA A 890 -7.89 39.65 -16.37
N LEU A 891 -7.00 39.47 -17.36
CA LEU A 891 -7.31 38.71 -18.59
C LEU A 891 -7.53 37.20 -18.30
N THR A 892 -6.73 36.63 -17.39
CA THR A 892 -6.88 35.23 -16.95
C THR A 892 -8.22 34.99 -16.26
N VAL A 893 -8.64 35.92 -15.40
CA VAL A 893 -9.96 35.86 -14.72
C VAL A 893 -11.08 35.89 -15.75
N MET A 894 -10.99 36.74 -16.78
CA MET A 894 -11.96 36.77 -17.87
C MET A 894 -11.99 35.44 -18.64
N ALA A 895 -10.83 34.88 -19.02
CA ALA A 895 -10.75 33.61 -19.74
C ALA A 895 -11.36 32.45 -18.94
N ARG A 896 -11.08 32.41 -17.63
CA ARG A 896 -11.63 31.40 -16.71
C ARG A 896 -13.15 31.56 -16.56
N ALA A 897 -13.63 32.78 -16.32
CA ALA A 897 -15.06 33.05 -16.19
C ALA A 897 -15.84 32.65 -17.45
N ALA A 898 -15.32 33.00 -18.64
CA ALA A 898 -15.92 32.62 -19.92
C ALA A 898 -15.92 31.10 -20.12
N ARG A 899 -14.82 30.41 -19.77
CA ARG A 899 -14.71 28.94 -19.86
C ARG A 899 -15.72 28.25 -18.95
N THR A 900 -15.75 28.64 -17.67
CA THR A 900 -16.69 28.07 -16.69
C THR A 900 -18.12 28.29 -17.12
N HIS A 901 -18.46 29.49 -17.62
CA HIS A 901 -19.81 29.77 -18.10
C HIS A 901 -20.17 28.93 -19.33
N ALA A 902 -19.30 28.86 -20.35
CA ALA A 902 -19.50 28.07 -21.55
C ALA A 902 -19.74 26.58 -21.27
N VAL A 903 -18.92 26.03 -20.38
CA VAL A 903 -18.96 24.62 -19.99
C VAL A 903 -20.26 24.29 -19.21
N ARG A 904 -20.71 25.18 -18.31
CA ARG A 904 -22.00 25.01 -17.61
C ARG A 904 -23.21 25.21 -18.53
N LEU A 905 -23.11 26.13 -19.50
CA LEU A 905 -24.13 26.31 -20.54
C LEU A 905 -24.28 25.05 -21.41
N SER A 906 -23.18 24.39 -21.77
CA SER A 906 -23.22 23.13 -22.53
C SER A 906 -23.84 21.95 -21.75
N ALA A 907 -23.77 21.99 -20.42
CA ALA A 907 -24.42 21.01 -19.55
C ALA A 907 -25.91 21.29 -19.31
N THR A 908 -26.40 22.50 -19.62
CA THR A 908 -27.79 22.92 -19.39
C THR A 908 -28.65 22.62 -20.63
N GLN A 909 -29.65 21.75 -20.52
CA GLN A 909 -30.51 21.36 -21.66
C GLN A 909 -31.26 22.57 -22.26
N PRO A 910 -31.46 22.62 -23.59
CA PRO A 910 -32.35 23.60 -24.21
C PRO A 910 -33.82 23.24 -23.89
N ASP A 911 -34.54 24.17 -23.26
CA ASP A 911 -35.99 24.16 -22.95
C ASP A 911 -36.47 23.33 -21.74
N ALA A 912 -36.22 23.83 -20.53
CA ALA A 912 -37.08 23.52 -19.37
C ALA A 912 -38.24 24.53 -19.33
N ALA A 913 -39.44 24.12 -19.74
CA ALA A 913 -40.66 24.95 -19.64
C ALA A 913 -41.00 25.28 -18.17
N PRO A 914 -41.56 26.48 -17.87
CA PRO A 914 -41.86 26.87 -16.50
C PRO A 914 -42.97 26.00 -15.88
N PRO A 915 -42.96 25.76 -14.55
CA PRO A 915 -43.90 24.85 -13.90
C PRO A 915 -45.34 25.38 -14.00
N ALA A 916 -46.26 24.51 -14.43
CA ALA A 916 -47.67 24.84 -14.58
C ALA A 916 -48.32 25.19 -13.22
N ARG A 917 -49.00 26.34 -13.17
CA ARG A 917 -49.88 26.73 -12.06
C ARG A 917 -50.94 25.65 -11.83
N ALA A 918 -51.09 25.22 -10.58
CA ALA A 918 -52.12 24.29 -10.13
C ALA A 918 -53.52 24.75 -10.58
N ALA A 919 -54.20 23.93 -11.37
CA ALA A 919 -55.60 24.11 -11.71
C ALA A 919 -56.48 23.38 -10.68
N ALA A 920 -57.49 24.08 -10.18
CA ALA A 920 -58.50 23.58 -9.24
C ALA A 920 -59.32 22.40 -9.81
N PRO A 921 -59.90 21.54 -8.96
CA PRO A 921 -60.52 20.29 -9.40
C PRO A 921 -61.96 20.50 -9.88
N ALA A 922 -62.37 19.80 -10.94
CA ALA A 922 -63.77 19.57 -11.31
C ALA A 922 -63.90 18.25 -12.12
N PRO A 923 -65.10 17.68 -12.30
CA PRO A 923 -65.69 16.66 -11.44
C PRO A 923 -65.78 15.27 -12.09
N ARG A 924 -66.06 14.25 -11.26
CA ARG A 924 -66.28 12.84 -11.63
C ARG A 924 -67.41 12.65 -12.65
N VAL A 925 -67.16 11.82 -13.67
CA VAL A 925 -68.19 11.05 -14.42
C VAL A 925 -67.65 9.63 -14.64
N ALA A 926 -68.55 8.65 -14.54
CA ALA A 926 -68.27 7.23 -14.38
C ALA A 926 -68.37 6.38 -15.66
N ALA A 927 -67.88 5.13 -15.51
CA ALA A 927 -68.18 3.87 -16.22
C ALA A 927 -67.25 3.45 -17.38
N PRO A 928 -67.19 2.15 -17.78
CA PRO A 928 -67.78 0.92 -17.20
C PRO A 928 -66.77 -0.24 -16.98
N ALA A 929 -67.25 -1.29 -16.30
CA ALA A 929 -66.52 -2.54 -15.99
C ALA A 929 -66.33 -3.49 -17.20
N PRO A 930 -65.37 -4.43 -17.14
CA PRO A 930 -65.39 -5.64 -17.97
C PRO A 930 -65.67 -6.92 -17.16
N ALA A 931 -66.39 -7.83 -17.80
CA ALA A 931 -66.85 -9.12 -17.28
C ALA A 931 -65.87 -10.28 -17.52
N ALA A 932 -66.04 -11.29 -16.66
CA ALA A 932 -65.47 -12.62 -16.51
C ALA A 932 -65.05 -13.47 -17.74
N ALA A 933 -64.00 -14.28 -17.52
CA ALA A 933 -63.84 -15.73 -17.80
C ALA A 933 -62.34 -16.10 -17.64
N ARG A 934 -61.82 -17.26 -17.24
CA ARG A 934 -62.24 -18.58 -16.74
C ARG A 934 -60.92 -19.32 -16.42
N SER A 935 -60.89 -20.17 -15.38
CA SER A 935 -59.75 -21.05 -15.02
C SER A 935 -59.53 -22.21 -16.03
N PRO A 936 -58.37 -22.91 -15.97
CA PRO A 936 -58.34 -24.27 -15.37
C PRO A 936 -57.05 -24.51 -14.53
N ARG A 937 -57.16 -25.02 -13.28
CA ARG A 937 -57.17 -26.42 -12.80
C ARG A 937 -55.84 -27.20 -12.90
N LEU A 938 -55.35 -27.55 -11.70
CA LEU A 938 -54.37 -28.57 -11.31
C LEU A 938 -54.80 -30.01 -11.62
N ALA A 939 -53.81 -30.88 -11.83
CA ALA A 939 -53.66 -32.28 -11.37
C ALA A 939 -52.40 -32.84 -12.07
N THR A 940 -51.44 -33.55 -11.48
CA THR A 940 -51.38 -34.48 -10.33
C THR A 940 -49.96 -34.54 -9.82
#